data_AF-V7I5Q7-F1
#
_entry.id   AF-V7I5Q7-F1
#
_cell.length_a   1.000
_cell.length_b   1.000
_cell.length_c   1.000
_cell.angle_alpha   90.00
_cell.angle_beta   90.00
_cell.angle_gamma   90.00
#
_symmetry.space_group_name_H-M   'P 1'
#
loop_
_entity.id
_entity.type
_entity.pdbx_description
1 polymer ?
#
loop_
_entity_poly.entity_id
_entity_poly.type
_entity_poly.pdbx_seq_one_letter_code
_entity_poly.pdbx_strand_id
1 'polypeptide(L)'
;MNSIDLKTINAIRFLSAEMVERAGAGSSGMGMGSASIAYGLFSSHLKFDPENLMWENRDRFIMASEQGGPLLYALLHLFTGSISIEELKKFGQWESNLPIFPEKDVRRGIEVTVGQYGQGLANAVGMALAERYLSERFNKPGCDIVSHHTYVMASEESLMNGTAMEACAIAGRQKLGKLIVLFEDDGMTPDGPSAELYSEDLRMRFKSMGWQVHDVRDGNDPDSIGNAISQAKRIHGKPALICIRVQAGYGCPGKANTKEVLSGPLGRAALSKARENLRWTYGSFDVPEDVRLNIARINASKPKEFQKWRNLVDHCKNEFPEDSHELECWFSGKHLRNIDVDLLYRTGKDKESTMETSRKIFDVFIDGIGCLMFGSAEDTGLEVRETGTSGKRMLRLGCRANALGGIANGAAMHGGVRYVSFARSSTGYALLPSMKLSAMMNLDNIFVLTDDSLSIGERGPAGRALEIQEIMEAIPGLTVFRPGDAVETAAAWIKAMESDKGPTVIMVSRIGASLLKGSSKEAEKGGYILAKESSKKPDLVIASTGFEAGIVLKARKILIEKGMDVRVVSIPSKRLFLTQSKEYIDSVLAKDIKKRMAAEAGSSARWQWFLGKKGRFACDEEYDGTGSTQILLKKSGLTPEKVAEEALKLLK
;
A
#
# COMPACT_ATOMS: atom_id res chain seq x y z
N MET A 1 30.36 -20.30 -16.83
CA MET A 1 29.02 -20.89 -17.03
C MET A 1 29.07 -22.30 -17.62
N ASN A 2 28.50 -23.30 -16.92
CA ASN A 2 28.37 -24.66 -17.46
C ASN A 2 27.25 -24.71 -18.52
N SER A 3 27.32 -25.68 -19.45
CA SER A 3 26.34 -25.88 -20.52
C SER A 3 24.90 -26.00 -20.02
N ILE A 4 24.70 -26.62 -18.84
CA ILE A 4 23.37 -26.80 -18.26
C ILE A 4 22.77 -25.51 -17.66
N ASP A 5 23.62 -24.61 -17.14
CA ASP A 5 23.18 -23.32 -16.63
C ASP A 5 22.66 -22.45 -17.77
N LEU A 6 23.41 -22.38 -18.88
CA LEU A 6 22.99 -21.66 -20.08
C LEU A 6 21.68 -22.22 -20.66
N LYS A 7 21.53 -23.54 -20.65
CA LYS A 7 20.29 -24.20 -21.09
C LYS A 7 19.11 -23.84 -20.18
N THR A 8 19.33 -23.78 -18.87
CA THR A 8 18.31 -23.36 -17.89
C THR A 8 17.92 -21.90 -18.07
N ILE A 9 18.90 -21.02 -18.29
CA ILE A 9 18.67 -19.60 -18.62
C ILE A 9 17.84 -19.48 -19.90
N ASN A 10 18.16 -20.24 -20.95
CA ASN A 10 17.38 -20.24 -22.18
C ASN A 10 15.96 -20.78 -21.97
N ALA A 11 15.75 -21.77 -21.10
CA ALA A 11 14.40 -22.22 -20.74
C ALA A 11 13.58 -21.06 -20.14
N ILE A 12 14.17 -20.27 -19.23
CA ILE A 12 13.51 -19.07 -18.66
C ILE A 12 13.16 -18.07 -19.77
N ARG A 13 14.08 -17.78 -20.69
CA ARG A 13 13.86 -16.87 -21.82
C ARG A 13 12.68 -17.30 -22.67
N PHE A 14 12.69 -18.55 -23.13
CA PHE A 14 11.67 -19.05 -24.06
C PHE A 14 10.32 -19.21 -23.40
N LEU A 15 10.23 -19.70 -22.16
CA LEU A 15 8.96 -19.71 -21.42
C LEU A 15 8.37 -18.29 -21.30
N SER A 16 9.22 -17.30 -20.96
CA SER A 16 8.80 -15.91 -20.86
C SER A 16 8.25 -15.37 -22.19
N ALA A 17 8.98 -15.55 -23.28
CA ALA A 17 8.57 -15.08 -24.60
C ALA A 17 7.34 -15.82 -25.16
N GLU A 18 7.21 -17.12 -24.87
CA GLU A 18 6.07 -17.94 -25.32
C GLU A 18 4.76 -17.56 -24.63
N MET A 19 4.80 -17.20 -23.35
CA MET A 19 3.64 -16.65 -22.64
C MET A 19 3.09 -15.41 -23.36
N VAL A 20 3.98 -14.47 -23.67
CA VAL A 20 3.63 -13.22 -24.36
C VAL A 20 3.14 -13.49 -25.78
N GLU A 21 3.83 -14.36 -26.54
CA GLU A 21 3.43 -14.73 -27.90
C GLU A 21 2.04 -15.39 -27.92
N ARG A 22 1.75 -16.27 -26.95
CA ARG A 22 0.45 -16.95 -26.85
C ARG A 22 -0.67 -16.01 -26.42
N ALA A 23 -0.39 -15.10 -25.47
CA ALA A 23 -1.38 -14.15 -24.98
C ALA A 23 -1.66 -13.02 -25.97
N GLY A 24 -0.69 -12.69 -26.83
CA GLY A 24 -0.74 -11.52 -27.70
C GLY A 24 -0.55 -10.20 -26.95
N ALA A 25 -0.13 -10.24 -25.68
CA ALA A 25 0.03 -9.10 -24.80
C ALA A 25 1.12 -9.37 -23.73
N GLY A 26 1.68 -8.31 -23.15
CA GLY A 26 2.82 -8.37 -22.22
C GLY A 26 4.15 -7.96 -22.87
N SER A 27 5.27 -8.14 -22.18
CA SER A 27 6.61 -7.77 -22.65
C SER A 27 7.52 -8.98 -22.73
N SER A 28 8.16 -9.19 -23.89
CA SER A 28 9.15 -10.26 -24.08
C SER A 28 10.57 -9.82 -23.70
N GLY A 29 10.82 -8.50 -23.67
CA GLY A 29 12.15 -7.91 -23.60
C GLY A 29 12.93 -8.31 -22.36
N MET A 30 12.36 -8.06 -21.17
CA MET A 30 13.00 -8.38 -19.89
C MET A 30 13.20 -9.89 -19.73
N GLY A 31 12.23 -10.71 -20.14
CA GLY A 31 12.36 -12.18 -20.09
C GLY A 31 13.55 -12.69 -20.93
N MET A 32 13.78 -12.10 -22.10
CA MET A 32 14.91 -12.43 -22.96
C MET A 32 16.25 -11.87 -22.43
N GLY A 33 16.27 -10.60 -22.01
CA GLY A 33 17.47 -9.88 -21.59
C GLY A 33 17.97 -10.23 -20.19
N SER A 34 17.07 -10.39 -19.24
CA SER A 34 17.36 -10.47 -17.79
C SER A 34 17.27 -11.88 -17.19
N ALA A 35 17.06 -12.92 -18.00
CA ALA A 35 17.01 -14.30 -17.52
C ALA A 35 18.28 -14.72 -16.75
N SER A 36 19.46 -14.30 -17.21
CA SER A 36 20.74 -14.59 -16.53
C SER A 36 20.85 -13.89 -15.16
N ILE A 37 20.35 -12.66 -15.03
CA ILE A 37 20.29 -11.94 -13.75
C ILE A 37 19.42 -12.69 -12.76
N ALA A 38 18.21 -13.02 -13.17
CA ALA A 38 17.29 -13.74 -12.33
C ALA A 38 17.81 -15.14 -11.96
N TYR A 39 18.42 -15.86 -12.91
CA TYR A 39 19.05 -17.15 -12.66
C TYR A 39 20.17 -17.03 -11.62
N GLY A 40 21.07 -16.05 -11.75
CA GLY A 40 22.16 -15.82 -10.79
C GLY A 40 21.64 -15.58 -9.37
N LEU A 41 20.55 -14.83 -9.22
CA LEU A 41 19.89 -14.61 -7.93
C LEU A 41 19.23 -15.90 -7.39
N PHE A 42 18.33 -16.52 -8.15
CA PHE A 42 17.50 -17.64 -7.68
C PHE A 42 18.32 -18.90 -7.41
N SER A 43 19.33 -19.16 -8.23
CA SER A 43 20.16 -20.36 -8.11
C SER A 43 21.08 -20.33 -6.90
N SER A 44 21.58 -19.14 -6.51
CA SER A 44 22.75 -19.05 -5.63
C SER A 44 22.61 -18.10 -4.45
N HIS A 45 21.68 -17.15 -4.47
CA HIS A 45 21.64 -16.06 -3.47
C HIS A 45 20.30 -15.86 -2.78
N LEU A 46 19.19 -16.31 -3.37
CA LEU A 46 17.86 -16.20 -2.80
C LEU A 46 17.59 -17.36 -1.84
N LYS A 47 17.46 -17.04 -0.56
CA LYS A 47 17.04 -17.97 0.49
C LYS A 47 15.52 -18.15 0.45
N PHE A 48 15.06 -19.33 0.07
CA PHE A 48 13.65 -19.72 0.12
C PHE A 48 13.56 -21.24 0.15
N ASP A 49 12.38 -21.77 0.43
CA ASP A 49 12.08 -23.20 0.34
C ASP A 49 10.89 -23.41 -0.61
N PRO A 50 11.05 -24.13 -1.74
CA PRO A 50 9.96 -24.44 -2.67
C PRO A 50 8.74 -25.09 -2.00
N GLU A 51 8.95 -25.86 -0.94
CA GLU A 51 7.86 -26.56 -0.23
C GLU A 51 7.21 -25.67 0.84
N ASN A 52 7.85 -24.57 1.23
CA ASN A 52 7.43 -23.66 2.30
C ASN A 52 7.55 -22.19 1.88
N LEU A 53 6.87 -21.80 0.80
CA LEU A 53 6.93 -20.42 0.26
C LEU A 53 6.42 -19.34 1.22
N MET A 54 5.63 -19.73 2.23
CA MET A 54 5.15 -18.83 3.27
C MET A 54 6.13 -18.66 4.44
N TRP A 55 7.32 -19.29 4.37
CA TRP A 55 8.36 -19.16 5.39
C TRP A 55 8.63 -17.69 5.74
N GLU A 56 8.45 -17.33 7.00
CA GLU A 56 8.51 -15.95 7.49
C GLU A 56 9.91 -15.33 7.32
N ASN A 57 10.97 -16.14 7.41
CA ASN A 57 12.36 -15.67 7.29
C ASN A 57 13.00 -16.00 5.92
N ARG A 58 12.21 -16.25 4.86
CA ARG A 58 12.73 -16.31 3.48
C ARG A 58 13.22 -14.94 3.02
N ASP A 59 14.13 -14.89 2.06
CA ASP A 59 14.42 -13.65 1.35
C ASP A 59 13.19 -13.22 0.54
N ARG A 60 12.93 -11.91 0.48
CA ARG A 60 11.83 -11.34 -0.30
C ARG A 60 12.33 -10.97 -1.70
N PHE A 61 11.61 -11.35 -2.75
CA PHE A 61 11.92 -10.95 -4.13
C PHE A 61 10.77 -10.16 -4.73
N ILE A 62 11.06 -8.96 -5.20
CA ILE A 62 10.09 -8.04 -5.79
C ILE A 62 10.46 -7.78 -7.24
N MET A 63 9.56 -8.14 -8.15
CA MET A 63 9.64 -7.69 -9.54
C MET A 63 9.03 -6.29 -9.63
N ALA A 64 9.83 -5.23 -9.52
CA ALA A 64 9.32 -3.86 -9.53
C ALA A 64 9.03 -3.34 -10.95
N SER A 65 9.62 -3.95 -11.98
CA SER A 65 9.32 -3.64 -13.37
C SER A 65 7.97 -4.22 -13.78
N GLU A 66 7.13 -3.36 -14.36
CA GLU A 66 5.84 -3.76 -14.93
C GLU A 66 5.99 -4.73 -16.12
N GLN A 67 7.15 -4.73 -16.77
CA GLN A 67 7.45 -5.63 -17.88
C GLN A 67 7.85 -7.05 -17.43
N GLY A 68 8.13 -7.23 -16.13
CA GLY A 68 8.79 -8.44 -15.62
C GLY A 68 7.85 -9.59 -15.25
N GLY A 69 6.54 -9.46 -15.47
CA GLY A 69 5.55 -10.50 -15.14
C GLY A 69 5.89 -11.88 -15.74
N PRO A 70 6.07 -11.99 -17.06
CA PRO A 70 6.45 -13.25 -17.70
C PRO A 70 7.74 -13.85 -17.13
N LEU A 71 8.77 -13.02 -16.88
CA LEU A 71 10.01 -13.48 -16.27
C LEU A 71 9.77 -14.05 -14.86
N LEU A 72 9.02 -13.34 -14.01
CA LEU A 72 8.67 -13.80 -12.67
C LEU A 72 7.92 -15.14 -12.71
N TYR A 73 6.93 -15.31 -13.58
CA TYR A 73 6.17 -16.55 -13.66
C TYR A 73 7.00 -17.74 -14.17
N ALA A 74 7.89 -17.52 -15.14
CA ALA A 74 8.83 -18.56 -15.59
C ALA A 74 9.77 -19.00 -14.45
N LEU A 75 10.26 -18.06 -13.64
CA LEU A 75 11.10 -18.36 -12.46
C LEU A 75 10.32 -19.15 -11.41
N LEU A 76 9.11 -18.72 -11.07
CA LEU A 76 8.27 -19.40 -10.08
C LEU A 76 7.90 -20.81 -10.54
N HIS A 77 7.54 -20.99 -11.81
CA HIS A 77 7.31 -22.32 -12.39
C HIS A 77 8.53 -23.24 -12.22
N LEU A 78 9.71 -22.79 -12.65
CA LEU A 78 10.91 -23.61 -12.63
C LEU A 78 11.41 -23.86 -11.20
N PHE A 79 11.65 -22.79 -10.43
CA PHE A 79 12.34 -22.88 -9.14
C PHE A 79 11.43 -23.25 -7.97
N THR A 80 10.13 -23.07 -8.06
CA THR A 80 9.23 -23.36 -6.93
C THR A 80 8.17 -24.39 -7.26
N GLY A 81 7.83 -24.58 -8.54
CA GLY A 81 6.71 -25.43 -8.96
C GLY A 81 5.32 -24.89 -8.56
N SER A 82 5.25 -23.68 -7.99
CA SER A 82 3.98 -23.07 -7.52
C SER A 82 3.03 -22.67 -8.64
N ILE A 83 3.56 -22.56 -9.87
CA ILE A 83 2.82 -22.27 -11.09
C ILE A 83 3.06 -23.44 -12.05
N SER A 84 1.98 -24.03 -12.53
CA SER A 84 2.05 -25.12 -13.51
C SER A 84 2.33 -24.62 -14.93
N ILE A 85 2.83 -25.49 -15.80
CA ILE A 85 3.02 -25.18 -17.23
C ILE A 85 1.68 -24.83 -17.93
N GLU A 86 0.58 -25.42 -17.47
CA GLU A 86 -0.77 -25.13 -17.98
C GLU A 86 -1.27 -23.75 -17.55
N GLU A 87 -0.89 -23.28 -16.37
CA GLU A 87 -1.15 -21.90 -15.96
C GLU A 87 -0.31 -20.92 -16.79
N LEU A 88 0.97 -21.20 -17.07
CA LEU A 88 1.78 -20.35 -17.97
C LEU A 88 1.12 -20.19 -19.35
N LYS A 89 0.56 -21.28 -19.90
CA LYS A 89 -0.20 -21.24 -21.17
C LYS A 89 -1.48 -20.38 -21.11
N LYS A 90 -1.96 -20.03 -19.92
CA LYS A 90 -3.12 -19.15 -19.69
C LYS A 90 -2.71 -17.73 -19.29
N PHE A 91 -1.45 -17.36 -19.37
CA PHE A 91 -0.99 -15.99 -19.08
C PHE A 91 -1.83 -14.92 -19.80
N GLY A 92 -2.22 -13.88 -19.06
CA GLY A 92 -3.00 -12.75 -19.57
C GLY A 92 -4.42 -13.08 -20.05
N GLN A 93 -4.94 -14.29 -19.79
CA GLN A 93 -6.27 -14.71 -20.21
C GLN A 93 -7.31 -14.54 -19.10
N TRP A 94 -8.59 -14.44 -19.48
CA TRP A 94 -9.71 -14.51 -18.54
C TRP A 94 -9.64 -15.79 -17.70
N GLU A 95 -9.99 -15.70 -16.42
CA GLU A 95 -9.90 -16.79 -15.41
C GLU A 95 -8.48 -17.32 -15.13
N SER A 96 -7.44 -16.68 -15.68
CA SER A 96 -6.06 -16.96 -15.30
C SER A 96 -5.71 -16.27 -13.98
N ASN A 97 -4.87 -16.92 -13.18
CA ASN A 97 -4.23 -16.31 -12.02
C ASN A 97 -2.91 -15.62 -12.37
N LEU A 98 -2.57 -15.54 -13.66
CA LEU A 98 -1.33 -14.93 -14.16
C LEU A 98 -1.67 -13.71 -15.03
N PRO A 99 -2.13 -12.60 -14.42
CA PRO A 99 -2.32 -11.34 -15.13
C PRO A 99 -1.01 -10.82 -15.75
N ILE A 100 -1.08 -9.86 -16.66
CA ILE A 100 0.11 -9.28 -17.29
C ILE A 100 1.03 -8.65 -16.24
N PHE A 101 0.45 -7.90 -15.31
CA PHE A 101 1.15 -7.33 -14.17
C PHE A 101 0.93 -8.22 -12.95
N PRO A 102 1.99 -8.73 -12.32
CA PRO A 102 1.88 -9.57 -11.13
C PRO A 102 0.97 -8.99 -10.06
N GLU A 103 0.04 -9.80 -9.58
CA GLU A 103 -0.81 -9.52 -8.43
C GLU A 103 -0.35 -10.37 -7.24
N LYS A 104 -0.36 -9.77 -6.04
CA LYS A 104 0.07 -10.39 -4.78
C LYS A 104 -0.60 -11.77 -4.59
N ASP A 105 0.24 -12.79 -4.53
CA ASP A 105 -0.11 -14.16 -4.15
C ASP A 105 1.12 -14.81 -3.50
N VAL A 106 1.30 -14.54 -2.21
CA VAL A 106 2.44 -15.03 -1.43
C VAL A 106 2.51 -16.56 -1.37
N ARG A 107 1.38 -17.26 -1.53
CA ARG A 107 1.36 -18.74 -1.60
C ARG A 107 2.01 -19.27 -2.88
N ARG A 108 2.03 -18.46 -3.93
CA ARG A 108 2.73 -18.74 -5.19
C ARG A 108 4.13 -18.11 -5.26
N GLY A 109 4.52 -17.31 -4.27
CA GLY A 109 5.80 -16.58 -4.26
C GLY A 109 5.74 -15.19 -4.91
N ILE A 110 4.55 -14.62 -5.11
CA ILE A 110 4.38 -13.26 -5.62
C ILE A 110 4.16 -12.31 -4.43
N GLU A 111 5.22 -11.57 -4.06
CA GLU A 111 5.25 -10.77 -2.84
C GLU A 111 4.32 -9.54 -2.88
N VAL A 112 4.22 -8.87 -4.03
CA VAL A 112 3.52 -7.59 -4.17
C VAL A 112 2.73 -7.52 -5.48
N THR A 113 1.66 -6.74 -5.51
CA THR A 113 1.01 -6.32 -6.75
C THR A 113 1.80 -5.18 -7.39
N VAL A 114 2.03 -5.25 -8.70
CA VAL A 114 2.65 -4.19 -9.51
C VAL A 114 1.69 -3.68 -10.59
N GLY A 115 2.08 -2.61 -11.29
CA GLY A 115 1.22 -1.88 -12.24
C GLY A 115 1.18 -0.37 -12.00
N GLN A 116 2.01 0.12 -11.07
CA GLN A 116 2.36 1.53 -10.95
C GLN A 116 3.85 1.64 -10.69
N TYR A 117 4.59 2.22 -11.63
CA TYR A 117 6.03 2.41 -11.52
C TYR A 117 6.45 3.03 -10.17
N GLY A 118 7.57 2.54 -9.65
CA GLY A 118 8.16 2.97 -8.39
C GLY A 118 7.51 2.45 -7.11
N GLN A 119 6.26 1.97 -7.14
CA GLN A 119 5.60 1.40 -5.97
C GLN A 119 6.27 0.10 -5.49
N GLY A 120 6.74 -0.75 -6.41
CA GLY A 120 7.48 -1.96 -6.07
C GLY A 120 8.76 -1.68 -5.27
N LEU A 121 9.50 -0.63 -5.62
CA LEU A 121 10.67 -0.18 -4.87
C LEU A 121 10.29 0.39 -3.49
N ALA A 122 9.23 1.20 -3.41
CA ALA A 122 8.74 1.70 -2.12
C ALA A 122 8.28 0.57 -1.18
N ASN A 123 7.60 -0.44 -1.72
CA ASN A 123 7.23 -1.66 -0.99
C ASN A 123 8.47 -2.40 -0.49
N ALA A 124 9.52 -2.53 -1.29
CA ALA A 124 10.78 -3.16 -0.88
C ALA A 124 11.44 -2.45 0.29
N VAL A 125 11.43 -1.11 0.28
CA VAL A 125 11.93 -0.30 1.40
C VAL A 125 11.10 -0.55 2.67
N GLY A 126 9.77 -0.65 2.54
CA GLY A 126 8.89 -1.02 3.64
C GLY A 126 9.19 -2.41 4.22
N MET A 127 9.38 -3.42 3.37
CA MET A 127 9.74 -4.77 3.79
C MET A 127 11.09 -4.81 4.52
N ALA A 128 12.10 -4.10 4.01
CA ALA A 128 13.41 -4.02 4.66
C ALA A 128 13.37 -3.25 6.00
N LEU A 129 12.46 -2.27 6.15
CA LEU A 129 12.23 -1.59 7.42
C LEU A 129 11.56 -2.51 8.45
N ALA A 130 10.57 -3.30 8.02
CA ALA A 130 9.89 -4.29 8.87
C ALA A 130 10.85 -5.39 9.34
N GLU A 131 11.66 -5.93 8.42
CA GLU A 131 12.70 -6.92 8.74
C GLU A 131 13.65 -6.38 9.81
N ARG A 132 14.17 -5.16 9.63
CA ARG A 132 15.05 -4.53 10.61
C ARG A 132 14.37 -4.37 11.96
N TYR A 133 13.15 -3.83 11.98
CA TYR A 133 12.40 -3.59 13.21
C TYR A 133 12.18 -4.88 14.01
N LEU A 134 11.73 -5.94 13.33
CA LEU A 134 11.53 -7.25 13.93
C LEU A 134 12.87 -7.87 14.40
N SER A 135 13.93 -7.73 13.61
CA SER A 135 15.27 -8.22 14.00
C SER A 135 15.79 -7.51 15.25
N GLU A 136 15.64 -6.20 15.35
CA GLU A 136 16.08 -5.40 16.50
C GLU A 136 15.25 -5.71 17.76
N ARG A 137 13.97 -6.07 17.59
CA ARG A 137 13.06 -6.40 18.69
C ARG A 137 13.23 -7.82 19.22
N PHE A 138 13.44 -8.80 18.33
CA PHE A 138 13.33 -10.22 18.68
C PHE A 138 14.61 -11.03 18.54
N ASN A 139 15.62 -10.57 17.79
CA ASN A 139 16.87 -11.31 17.75
C ASN A 139 17.61 -11.13 19.09
N LYS A 140 18.12 -12.24 19.62
CA LYS A 140 18.91 -12.31 20.86
C LYS A 140 20.23 -13.05 20.57
N PRO A 141 21.25 -12.98 21.45
CA PRO A 141 22.45 -13.80 21.29
C PRO A 141 22.10 -15.28 21.09
N GLY A 142 22.51 -15.86 19.95
CA GLY A 142 22.19 -17.24 19.59
C GLY A 142 20.81 -17.46 18.94
N CYS A 143 20.03 -16.39 18.73
CA CYS A 143 18.63 -16.42 18.27
C CYS A 143 18.36 -15.38 17.16
N ASP A 144 18.97 -15.56 15.99
CA ASP A 144 18.73 -14.71 14.81
C ASP A 144 17.53 -15.18 13.98
N ILE A 145 16.33 -15.08 14.57
CA ILE A 145 15.09 -15.61 13.99
C ILE A 145 14.56 -14.78 12.83
N VAL A 146 14.74 -13.45 12.84
CA VAL A 146 14.44 -12.56 11.71
C VAL A 146 15.75 -12.04 11.15
N SER A 147 16.16 -12.60 10.01
CA SER A 147 17.38 -12.21 9.31
C SER A 147 17.32 -12.65 7.85
N HIS A 148 16.85 -11.77 6.97
CA HIS A 148 16.77 -12.06 5.54
C HIS A 148 16.96 -10.80 4.68
N HIS A 149 17.20 -11.00 3.40
CA HIS A 149 17.36 -9.93 2.42
C HIS A 149 16.03 -9.59 1.74
N THR A 150 15.99 -8.40 1.16
CA THR A 150 14.96 -7.98 0.21
C THR A 150 15.66 -7.64 -1.11
N TYR A 151 15.29 -8.33 -2.18
CA TYR A 151 15.80 -8.10 -3.53
C TYR A 151 14.74 -7.48 -4.40
N VAL A 152 15.17 -6.57 -5.26
CA VAL A 152 14.30 -5.92 -6.24
C VAL A 152 14.90 -6.07 -7.61
N MET A 153 14.11 -6.50 -8.59
CA MET A 153 14.43 -6.34 -10.00
C MET A 153 13.79 -5.03 -10.50
N ALA A 154 14.61 -4.06 -10.89
CA ALA A 154 14.18 -2.74 -11.33
C ALA A 154 14.60 -2.49 -12.78
N SER A 155 13.78 -1.74 -13.49
CA SER A 155 14.05 -1.25 -14.85
C SER A 155 14.23 0.26 -14.87
N GLU A 156 14.50 0.83 -16.04
CA GLU A 156 14.63 2.27 -16.26
C GLU A 156 13.43 3.06 -15.73
N GLU A 157 12.21 2.62 -16.07
CA GLU A 157 10.96 3.25 -15.67
C GLU A 157 10.72 3.18 -14.16
N SER A 158 11.25 2.14 -13.52
CA SER A 158 11.21 2.01 -12.07
C SER A 158 12.02 3.12 -11.40
N LEU A 159 13.17 3.49 -11.97
CA LEU A 159 14.12 4.47 -11.41
C LEU A 159 13.86 5.92 -11.86
N MET A 160 13.15 6.12 -12.98
CA MET A 160 12.65 7.44 -13.38
C MET A 160 11.54 7.97 -12.43
N ASN A 161 10.84 7.07 -11.73
CA ASN A 161 9.67 7.44 -10.93
C ASN A 161 10.03 8.18 -9.62
N GLY A 162 9.32 9.28 -9.33
CA GLY A 162 9.52 10.08 -8.13
C GLY A 162 9.27 9.32 -6.81
N THR A 163 8.29 8.43 -6.77
CA THR A 163 7.99 7.59 -5.59
C THR A 163 9.17 6.69 -5.25
N ALA A 164 9.78 6.07 -6.26
CA ALA A 164 10.97 5.24 -6.08
C ALA A 164 12.12 6.07 -5.50
N MET A 165 12.32 7.29 -6.00
CA MET A 165 13.42 8.13 -5.54
C MET A 165 13.24 8.66 -4.13
N GLU A 166 12.02 9.03 -3.75
CA GLU A 166 11.70 9.32 -2.36
C GLU A 166 12.02 8.13 -1.45
N ALA A 167 11.60 6.92 -1.84
CA ALA A 167 11.82 5.70 -1.06
C ALA A 167 13.31 5.32 -0.98
N CYS A 168 14.05 5.41 -2.08
CA CYS A 168 15.48 5.11 -2.12
C CYS A 168 16.29 6.09 -1.25
N ALA A 169 15.91 7.38 -1.24
CA ALA A 169 16.53 8.35 -0.35
C ALA A 169 16.29 7.99 1.13
N ILE A 170 15.09 7.52 1.47
CA ILE A 170 14.77 7.03 2.82
C ILE A 170 15.60 5.79 3.15
N ALA A 171 15.69 4.81 2.25
CA ALA A 171 16.45 3.57 2.47
C ALA A 171 17.93 3.84 2.76
N GLY A 172 18.54 4.76 2.01
CA GLY A 172 19.92 5.19 2.25
C GLY A 172 20.10 5.89 3.60
N ARG A 173 19.20 6.83 3.94
CA ARG A 173 19.18 7.50 5.24
C ARG A 173 18.98 6.54 6.42
N GLN A 174 18.21 5.48 6.20
CA GLN A 174 17.91 4.42 7.15
C GLN A 174 18.97 3.31 7.15
N LYS A 175 19.98 3.36 6.28
CA LYS A 175 21.08 2.38 6.25
C LYS A 175 20.60 0.93 6.08
N LEU A 176 19.62 0.69 5.20
CA LEU A 176 19.00 -0.62 4.99
C LEU A 176 19.93 -1.60 4.26
N GLY A 177 20.93 -2.14 4.97
CA GLY A 177 22.00 -2.98 4.40
C GLY A 177 21.55 -4.31 3.80
N LYS A 178 20.33 -4.77 4.09
CA LYS A 178 19.76 -6.02 3.54
C LYS A 178 18.86 -5.79 2.31
N LEU A 179 18.75 -4.55 1.83
CA LEU A 179 18.04 -4.20 0.59
C LEU A 179 19.03 -4.15 -0.59
N ILE A 180 18.77 -4.96 -1.62
CA ILE A 180 19.59 -5.06 -2.84
C ILE A 180 18.69 -4.88 -4.07
N VAL A 181 18.98 -3.86 -4.88
CA VAL A 181 18.29 -3.58 -6.13
C VAL A 181 19.20 -4.03 -7.29
N LEU A 182 18.69 -4.96 -8.09
CA LEU A 182 19.25 -5.38 -9.36
C LEU A 182 18.61 -4.51 -10.44
N PHE A 183 19.37 -3.57 -10.98
CA PHE A 183 18.90 -2.67 -12.03
C PHE A 183 19.31 -3.22 -13.40
N GLU A 184 18.30 -3.56 -14.19
CA GLU A 184 18.42 -3.88 -15.60
C GLU A 184 18.73 -2.59 -16.39
N ASP A 185 20.00 -2.41 -16.73
CA ASP A 185 20.50 -1.29 -17.54
C ASP A 185 20.52 -1.75 -19.01
N ASP A 186 19.35 -1.71 -19.67
CA ASP A 186 19.20 -2.08 -21.09
C ASP A 186 19.27 -0.87 -22.05
N GLY A 187 19.19 0.35 -21.49
CA GLY A 187 19.20 1.61 -22.22
C GLY A 187 17.93 1.88 -23.02
N MET A 188 16.82 1.21 -22.71
CA MET A 188 15.57 1.29 -23.47
C MET A 188 14.37 1.55 -22.56
N THR A 189 13.35 2.14 -23.15
CA THR A 189 12.02 2.37 -22.56
C THR A 189 10.96 2.11 -23.61
N PRO A 190 9.66 2.00 -23.25
CA PRO A 190 8.57 1.89 -24.20
C PRO A 190 8.53 3.04 -25.23
N ASP A 191 9.05 4.22 -24.88
CA ASP A 191 9.09 5.39 -25.76
C ASP A 191 10.32 5.39 -26.69
N GLY A 192 11.36 4.61 -26.39
CA GLY A 192 12.61 4.56 -27.15
C GLY A 192 13.86 4.48 -26.27
N PRO A 193 15.04 4.82 -26.81
CA PRO A 193 16.28 4.85 -26.04
C PRO A 193 16.17 5.76 -24.80
N SER A 194 16.59 5.27 -23.63
CA SER A 194 16.46 6.01 -22.36
C SER A 194 17.23 7.34 -22.37
N ALA A 195 18.34 7.40 -23.11
CA ALA A 195 19.16 8.60 -23.30
C ALA A 195 18.43 9.77 -24.00
N GLU A 196 17.31 9.52 -24.68
CA GLU A 196 16.47 10.57 -25.27
C GLU A 196 15.50 11.18 -24.24
N LEU A 197 15.22 10.47 -23.14
CA LEU A 197 14.26 10.88 -22.11
C LEU A 197 14.92 11.55 -20.91
N TYR A 198 16.12 11.09 -20.52
CA TYR A 198 16.84 11.65 -19.38
C TYR A 198 18.36 11.53 -19.54
N SER A 199 19.10 12.41 -18.85
CA SER A 199 20.57 12.48 -18.89
C SER A 199 21.23 12.42 -17.50
N GLU A 200 20.46 12.06 -16.46
CA GLU A 200 20.98 11.94 -15.10
C GLU A 200 21.95 10.75 -14.92
N ASP A 201 23.00 10.96 -14.13
CA ASP A 201 23.86 9.86 -13.67
C ASP A 201 23.19 9.18 -12.46
N LEU A 202 22.45 8.10 -12.74
CA LEU A 202 21.80 7.27 -11.73
C LEU A 202 22.79 6.74 -10.69
N ARG A 203 24.02 6.39 -11.10
CA ARG A 203 25.05 5.84 -10.19
C ARG A 203 25.48 6.91 -9.20
N MET A 204 25.71 8.14 -9.65
CA MET A 204 26.01 9.27 -8.77
C MET A 204 24.83 9.64 -7.89
N ARG A 205 23.59 9.59 -8.41
CA ARG A 205 22.38 9.85 -7.62
C ARG A 205 22.22 8.85 -6.48
N PHE A 206 22.43 7.56 -6.72
CA PHE A 206 22.37 6.54 -5.66
C PHE A 206 23.52 6.69 -4.65
N LYS A 207 24.74 6.97 -5.11
CA LYS A 207 25.87 7.27 -4.21
C LYS A 207 25.58 8.46 -3.30
N SER A 208 24.98 9.53 -3.82
CA SER A 208 24.64 10.73 -3.02
C SER A 208 23.55 10.43 -1.98
N MET A 209 22.67 9.47 -2.24
CA MET A 209 21.70 8.95 -1.27
C MET A 209 22.30 7.99 -0.23
N GLY A 210 23.61 7.68 -0.30
CA GLY A 210 24.30 6.81 0.66
C GLY A 210 24.25 5.31 0.31
N TRP A 211 23.90 4.96 -0.92
CA TRP A 211 23.90 3.58 -1.40
C TRP A 211 25.29 3.11 -1.80
N GLN A 212 25.52 1.81 -1.72
CA GLN A 212 26.59 1.18 -2.51
C GLN A 212 26.12 1.01 -3.95
N VAL A 213 27.02 1.23 -4.91
CA VAL A 213 26.74 1.08 -6.34
C VAL A 213 27.79 0.18 -6.95
N HIS A 214 27.34 -0.90 -7.56
CA HIS A 214 28.17 -1.90 -8.23
C HIS A 214 27.81 -1.97 -9.71
N ASP A 215 28.80 -2.25 -10.55
CA ASP A 215 28.64 -2.35 -12.00
C ASP A 215 28.95 -3.76 -12.49
N VAL A 216 28.02 -4.33 -13.25
CA VAL A 216 28.21 -5.60 -13.97
C VAL A 216 28.08 -5.31 -15.46
N ARG A 217 29.19 -5.49 -16.19
CA ARG A 217 29.29 -5.11 -17.61
C ARG A 217 28.60 -6.09 -18.56
N ASP A 218 28.46 -7.35 -18.16
CA ASP A 218 27.79 -8.38 -18.95
C ASP A 218 26.70 -9.04 -18.11
N GLY A 219 25.45 -8.65 -18.35
CA GLY A 219 24.29 -9.24 -17.69
C GLY A 219 23.99 -10.68 -18.11
N ASN A 220 24.72 -11.25 -19.07
CA ASN A 220 24.64 -12.67 -19.39
C ASN A 220 25.57 -13.54 -18.54
N ASP A 221 26.42 -12.96 -17.69
CA ASP A 221 27.34 -13.68 -16.82
C ASP A 221 26.77 -13.81 -15.38
N PRO A 222 26.11 -14.94 -15.04
CA PRO A 222 25.54 -15.14 -13.71
C PRO A 222 26.60 -15.19 -12.60
N ASP A 223 27.85 -15.55 -12.93
CA ASP A 223 28.95 -15.63 -11.95
C ASP A 223 29.36 -14.20 -11.53
N SER A 224 29.50 -13.27 -12.48
CA SER A 224 29.76 -11.85 -12.19
C SER A 224 28.62 -11.20 -11.40
N ILE A 225 27.37 -11.54 -11.72
CA ILE A 225 26.18 -11.05 -11.00
C ILE A 225 26.19 -11.55 -9.55
N GLY A 226 26.47 -12.84 -9.36
CA GLY A 226 26.54 -13.42 -8.02
C GLY A 226 27.70 -12.87 -7.17
N ASN A 227 28.84 -12.56 -7.81
CA ASN A 227 29.95 -11.87 -7.16
C ASN A 227 29.55 -10.47 -6.68
N ALA A 228 28.84 -9.70 -7.51
CA ALA A 228 28.35 -8.37 -7.12
C ALA A 228 27.34 -8.45 -5.95
N ILE A 229 26.42 -9.42 -5.97
CA ILE A 229 25.49 -9.66 -4.85
C ILE A 229 26.27 -10.02 -3.58
N SER A 230 27.27 -10.90 -3.69
CA SER A 230 28.10 -11.30 -2.55
C SER A 230 28.90 -10.14 -1.98
N GLN A 231 29.43 -9.26 -2.82
CA GLN A 231 30.09 -8.03 -2.39
C GLN A 231 29.10 -7.08 -1.69
N ALA A 232 27.90 -6.92 -2.25
CA ALA A 232 26.86 -6.09 -1.66
C ALA A 232 26.49 -6.55 -0.24
N LYS A 233 26.32 -7.87 -0.03
CA LYS A 233 26.01 -8.46 1.29
C LYS A 233 27.09 -8.25 2.35
N ARG A 234 28.35 -8.06 1.96
CA ARG A 234 29.48 -7.83 2.89
C ARG A 234 29.50 -6.41 3.46
N ILE A 235 28.90 -5.45 2.78
CA ILE A 235 28.86 -4.05 3.24
C ILE A 235 27.60 -3.83 4.05
N HIS A 236 27.76 -3.85 5.37
CA HIS A 236 26.65 -3.60 6.30
C HIS A 236 26.27 -2.11 6.33
N GLY A 237 25.00 -1.84 6.65
CA GLY A 237 24.50 -0.48 6.87
C GLY A 237 24.40 0.38 5.61
N LYS A 238 24.43 -0.20 4.41
CA LYS A 238 24.17 0.51 3.15
C LYS A 238 23.35 -0.35 2.17
N PRO A 239 22.19 0.13 1.70
CA PRO A 239 21.46 -0.55 0.63
C PRO A 239 22.28 -0.55 -0.67
N ALA A 240 22.04 -1.53 -1.54
CA ALA A 240 22.83 -1.75 -2.75
C ALA A 240 22.05 -1.53 -4.05
N LEU A 241 22.65 -0.81 -4.99
CA LEU A 241 22.27 -0.80 -6.39
C LEU A 241 23.32 -1.56 -7.17
N ILE A 242 22.91 -2.59 -7.91
CA ILE A 242 23.78 -3.32 -8.84
C ILE A 242 23.28 -2.99 -10.24
N CYS A 243 24.01 -2.16 -10.97
CA CYS A 243 23.71 -1.78 -12.33
C CYS A 243 24.24 -2.86 -13.28
N ILE A 244 23.34 -3.54 -13.99
CA ILE A 244 23.69 -4.70 -14.80
C ILE A 244 23.37 -4.40 -16.26
N ARG A 245 24.41 -4.25 -17.07
CA ARG A 245 24.26 -3.95 -18.49
C ARG A 245 23.71 -5.16 -19.22
N VAL A 246 22.56 -5.01 -19.88
CA VAL A 246 21.94 -6.06 -20.69
C VAL A 246 21.62 -5.56 -22.09
N GLN A 247 21.20 -6.49 -22.95
CA GLN A 247 20.63 -6.19 -24.26
C GLN A 247 19.12 -6.42 -24.20
N ALA A 248 18.32 -5.39 -24.48
CA ALA A 248 16.87 -5.54 -24.56
C ALA A 248 16.52 -6.58 -25.63
N GLY A 249 15.71 -7.59 -25.28
CA GLY A 249 15.36 -8.66 -26.22
C GLY A 249 16.56 -9.53 -26.64
N TYR A 250 17.55 -9.72 -25.75
CA TYR A 250 18.77 -10.48 -26.02
C TYR A 250 18.49 -11.77 -26.80
N GLY A 251 19.31 -12.01 -27.82
CA GLY A 251 19.22 -13.22 -28.62
C GLY A 251 18.11 -13.22 -29.68
N CYS A 252 17.42 -12.08 -29.91
CA CYS A 252 16.44 -11.90 -31.00
C CYS A 252 17.02 -11.11 -32.19
N PRO A 253 17.61 -11.75 -33.22
CA PRO A 253 18.15 -11.04 -34.38
C PRO A 253 17.12 -10.14 -35.06
N GLY A 254 17.49 -8.88 -35.30
CA GLY A 254 16.65 -7.88 -35.97
C GLY A 254 15.61 -7.19 -35.09
N LYS A 255 15.42 -7.62 -33.83
CA LYS A 255 14.56 -6.95 -32.84
C LYS A 255 15.27 -6.60 -31.53
N ALA A 256 16.46 -7.13 -31.26
CA ALA A 256 17.20 -6.76 -30.06
C ALA A 256 17.55 -5.26 -30.04
N ASN A 257 17.52 -4.63 -28.85
CA ASN A 257 17.71 -3.19 -28.63
C ASN A 257 16.70 -2.30 -29.37
N THR A 258 15.46 -2.74 -29.51
CA THR A 258 14.39 -1.94 -30.10
C THR A 258 13.19 -1.89 -29.17
N LYS A 259 12.39 -0.81 -29.21
CA LYS A 259 11.25 -0.64 -28.28
C LYS A 259 10.14 -1.68 -28.47
N GLU A 260 10.11 -2.34 -29.63
CA GLU A 260 9.15 -3.38 -29.97
C GLU A 260 9.27 -4.61 -29.05
N VAL A 261 10.43 -4.87 -28.45
CA VAL A 261 10.57 -6.00 -27.51
C VAL A 261 9.97 -5.71 -26.13
N LEU A 262 9.79 -4.43 -25.79
CA LEU A 262 9.27 -3.97 -24.50
C LEU A 262 7.74 -3.87 -24.44
N SER A 263 7.08 -3.87 -25.60
CA SER A 263 5.67 -3.48 -25.74
C SER A 263 4.78 -4.58 -26.34
N GLY A 264 5.29 -5.81 -26.49
CA GLY A 264 4.48 -6.88 -27.06
C GLY A 264 5.18 -8.20 -27.35
N PRO A 265 4.48 -9.09 -28.08
CA PRO A 265 5.05 -10.32 -28.60
C PRO A 265 6.15 -10.06 -29.63
N LEU A 266 7.14 -10.95 -29.67
CA LEU A 266 8.20 -10.91 -30.67
C LEU A 266 7.68 -11.25 -32.07
N GLY A 267 6.63 -12.06 -32.16
CA GLY A 267 6.13 -12.66 -33.39
C GLY A 267 6.89 -13.94 -33.73
N ARG A 268 6.15 -14.95 -34.18
CA ARG A 268 6.65 -16.30 -34.55
C ARG A 268 7.97 -16.31 -35.32
N ALA A 269 8.14 -15.46 -36.33
CA ALA A 269 9.35 -15.41 -37.14
C ALA A 269 10.59 -14.95 -36.34
N ALA A 270 10.44 -13.93 -35.50
CA ALA A 270 11.52 -13.45 -34.65
C ALA A 270 11.84 -14.47 -33.54
N LEU A 271 10.82 -15.10 -32.95
CA LEU A 271 11.00 -16.15 -31.96
C LEU A 271 11.72 -17.38 -32.54
N SER A 272 11.43 -17.77 -33.79
CA SER A 272 12.15 -18.85 -34.49
C SER A 272 13.63 -18.51 -34.68
N LYS A 273 13.93 -17.30 -35.15
CA LYS A 273 15.31 -16.82 -35.29
C LYS A 273 16.04 -16.77 -33.95
N ALA A 274 15.33 -16.40 -32.87
CA ALA A 274 15.90 -16.41 -31.53
C ALA A 274 16.24 -17.83 -31.06
N ARG A 275 15.40 -18.82 -31.36
CA ARG A 275 15.70 -20.24 -31.11
C ARG A 275 16.95 -20.71 -31.82
N GLU A 276 17.07 -20.40 -33.11
CA GLU A 276 18.28 -20.75 -33.90
C GLU A 276 19.53 -20.10 -33.30
N ASN A 277 19.46 -18.79 -33.03
CA ASN A 277 20.58 -18.01 -32.49
C ASN A 277 21.04 -18.50 -31.11
N LEU A 278 20.10 -18.86 -30.23
CA LEU A 278 20.38 -19.38 -28.88
C LEU A 278 20.49 -20.91 -28.82
N ARG A 279 20.48 -21.59 -29.98
CA ARG A 279 20.57 -23.05 -30.14
C ARG A 279 19.51 -23.81 -29.31
N TRP A 280 18.30 -23.27 -29.24
CA TRP A 280 17.17 -23.86 -28.53
C TRP A 280 16.29 -24.69 -29.46
N THR A 281 16.43 -26.01 -29.40
CA THR A 281 15.77 -26.96 -30.31
C THR A 281 14.46 -27.55 -29.77
N TYR A 282 13.99 -27.08 -28.61
CA TYR A 282 12.81 -27.62 -27.93
C TYR A 282 11.51 -26.98 -28.41
N GLY A 283 10.41 -27.68 -28.14
CA GLY A 283 9.06 -27.24 -28.50
C GLY A 283 8.57 -26.03 -27.70
N SER A 284 7.32 -25.63 -27.95
CA SER A 284 6.69 -24.56 -27.19
C SER A 284 6.26 -25.04 -25.81
N PHE A 285 6.56 -24.25 -24.77
CA PHE A 285 6.32 -24.58 -23.36
C PHE A 285 6.98 -25.90 -22.92
N ASP A 286 8.10 -26.24 -23.58
CA ASP A 286 8.87 -27.44 -23.27
C ASP A 286 10.00 -27.13 -22.29
N VAL A 287 10.12 -27.97 -21.26
CA VAL A 287 11.18 -27.88 -20.25
C VAL A 287 11.97 -29.18 -20.33
N PRO A 288 13.21 -29.15 -20.85
CA PRO A 288 14.03 -30.35 -20.99
C PRO A 288 14.29 -31.04 -19.65
N GLU A 289 14.41 -32.36 -19.65
CA GLU A 289 14.57 -33.12 -18.41
C GLU A 289 15.85 -32.77 -17.64
N ASP A 290 16.95 -32.54 -18.33
CA ASP A 290 18.19 -32.09 -17.70
C ASP A 290 18.06 -30.69 -17.07
N VAL A 291 17.23 -29.80 -17.62
CA VAL A 291 16.89 -28.51 -16.98
C VAL A 291 16.11 -28.76 -15.69
N ARG A 292 15.11 -29.65 -15.69
CA ARG A 292 14.37 -30.02 -14.47
C ARG A 292 15.30 -30.60 -13.41
N LEU A 293 16.18 -31.52 -13.79
CA LEU A 293 17.18 -32.12 -12.90
C LEU A 293 18.17 -31.08 -12.37
N ASN A 294 18.57 -30.10 -13.18
CA ASN A 294 19.44 -29.01 -12.72
C ASN A 294 18.75 -28.14 -11.67
N ILE A 295 17.48 -27.79 -11.88
CA ILE A 295 16.69 -27.04 -10.89
C ILE A 295 16.50 -27.86 -9.61
N ALA A 296 16.16 -29.15 -9.72
CA ALA A 296 16.06 -30.04 -8.56
C ALA A 296 17.38 -30.10 -7.77
N ARG A 297 18.52 -30.16 -8.46
CA ARG A 297 19.86 -30.11 -7.85
C ARG A 297 20.12 -28.78 -7.13
N ILE A 298 19.76 -27.66 -7.74
CA ILE A 298 19.89 -26.32 -7.15
C ILE A 298 19.02 -26.20 -5.89
N ASN A 299 17.80 -26.74 -5.93
CA ASN A 299 16.85 -26.68 -4.83
C ASN A 299 17.12 -27.69 -3.71
N ALA A 300 17.95 -28.72 -3.93
CA ALA A 300 18.16 -29.81 -2.98
C ALA A 300 18.67 -29.38 -1.60
N SER A 301 19.33 -28.22 -1.49
CA SER A 301 19.79 -27.66 -0.21
C SER A 301 18.76 -26.76 0.48
N LYS A 302 17.76 -26.25 -0.24
CA LYS A 302 16.83 -25.23 0.24
C LYS A 302 15.96 -25.68 1.43
N PRO A 303 15.36 -26.89 1.44
CA PRO A 303 14.63 -27.40 2.62
C PRO A 303 15.52 -27.53 3.86
N LYS A 304 16.83 -27.75 3.70
CA LYS A 304 17.76 -27.82 4.84
C LYS A 304 17.94 -26.46 5.53
N GLU A 305 17.86 -25.36 4.78
CA GLU A 305 17.93 -24.00 5.36
C GLU A 305 16.67 -23.69 6.17
N PHE A 306 15.49 -24.05 5.64
CA PHE A 306 14.24 -23.95 6.39
C PHE A 306 14.28 -24.80 7.66
N GLN A 307 14.72 -26.06 7.58
CA GLN A 307 14.83 -26.92 8.77
C GLN A 307 15.82 -26.37 9.81
N LYS A 308 16.96 -25.81 9.38
CA LYS A 308 17.90 -25.13 10.30
C LYS A 308 17.23 -23.96 11.01
N TRP A 309 16.47 -23.15 10.28
CA TRP A 309 15.73 -22.04 10.88
C TRP A 309 14.62 -22.52 11.81
N ARG A 310 13.90 -23.60 11.46
CA ARG A 310 12.90 -24.22 12.35
C ARG A 310 13.52 -24.68 13.67
N ASN A 311 14.65 -25.37 13.60
CA ASN A 311 15.38 -25.80 14.81
C ASN A 311 15.84 -24.61 15.65
N LEU A 312 16.26 -23.51 15.01
CA LEU A 312 16.61 -22.26 15.70
C LEU A 312 15.38 -21.66 16.41
N VAL A 313 14.23 -21.59 15.72
CA VAL A 313 12.97 -21.12 16.32
C VAL A 313 12.59 -21.98 17.52
N ASP A 314 12.68 -23.30 17.42
CA ASP A 314 12.36 -24.20 18.53
C ASP A 314 13.33 -24.04 19.71
N HIS A 315 14.62 -23.79 19.45
CA HIS A 315 15.59 -23.43 20.49
C HIS A 315 15.22 -22.09 21.16
N CYS A 316 14.93 -21.06 20.38
CA CYS A 316 14.58 -19.74 20.90
C CYS A 316 13.26 -19.73 21.68
N LYS A 317 12.31 -20.62 21.33
CA LYS A 317 11.10 -20.83 22.13
C LYS A 317 11.37 -21.34 23.53
N ASN A 318 12.38 -22.19 23.69
CA ASN A 318 12.75 -22.73 24.99
C ASN A 318 13.54 -21.70 25.83
N GLU A 319 14.46 -20.96 25.19
CA GLU A 319 15.31 -19.97 25.88
C GLU A 319 14.57 -18.64 26.15
N PHE A 320 13.73 -18.19 25.22
CA PHE A 320 13.02 -16.91 25.25
C PHE A 320 11.52 -17.11 24.95
N PRO A 321 10.77 -17.79 25.85
CA PRO A 321 9.38 -18.16 25.59
C PRO A 321 8.44 -16.97 25.42
N GLU A 322 8.64 -15.89 26.19
CA GLU A 322 7.81 -14.68 26.11
C GLU A 322 7.99 -13.96 24.77
N ASP A 323 9.23 -13.66 24.38
CA ASP A 323 9.57 -13.03 23.09
C ASP A 323 9.08 -13.89 21.91
N SER A 324 9.23 -15.21 22.00
CA SER A 324 8.79 -16.13 20.95
C SER A 324 7.27 -16.17 20.81
N HIS A 325 6.53 -16.21 21.94
CA HIS A 325 5.08 -16.15 21.93
C HIS A 325 4.56 -14.83 21.35
N GLU A 326 5.20 -13.72 21.70
CA GLU A 326 4.87 -12.41 21.18
C GLU A 326 5.11 -12.31 19.67
N LEU A 327 6.25 -12.79 19.17
CA LEU A 327 6.55 -12.84 17.73
C LEU A 327 5.51 -13.66 16.95
N GLU A 328 5.12 -14.83 17.47
CA GLU A 328 4.06 -15.65 16.88
C GLU A 328 2.72 -14.91 16.85
N CYS A 329 2.38 -14.21 17.95
CA CYS A 329 1.17 -13.39 18.00
C CYS A 329 1.19 -12.31 16.91
N TRP A 330 2.33 -11.65 16.70
CA TRP A 330 2.49 -10.60 15.70
C TRP A 330 2.35 -11.12 14.27
N PHE A 331 2.98 -12.25 13.93
CA PHE A 331 2.82 -12.87 12.60
C PHE A 331 1.41 -13.45 12.39
N SER A 332 0.70 -13.82 13.45
CA SER A 332 -0.69 -14.29 13.35
C SER A 332 -1.73 -13.18 13.19
N GLY A 333 -1.35 -11.91 13.37
CA GLY A 333 -2.27 -10.76 13.34
C GLY A 333 -3.19 -10.64 14.55
N LYS A 334 -2.89 -11.32 15.66
CA LYS A 334 -3.71 -11.32 16.91
C LYS A 334 -3.13 -10.38 17.96
N HIS A 335 -3.10 -9.08 17.66
CA HIS A 335 -2.38 -8.07 18.46
C HIS A 335 -3.25 -7.15 19.34
N LEU A 336 -4.58 -7.18 19.24
CA LEU A 336 -5.48 -6.31 20.04
C LEU A 336 -5.77 -6.79 21.47
N ARG A 337 -5.04 -7.78 21.97
CA ARG A 337 -5.33 -8.32 23.31
C ARG A 337 -5.05 -7.25 24.36
N ASN A 338 -5.93 -7.16 25.36
CA ASN A 338 -5.77 -6.35 26.58
C ASN A 338 -5.94 -4.82 26.42
N ILE A 339 -6.57 -4.34 25.36
CA ILE A 339 -7.00 -2.93 25.27
C ILE A 339 -8.47 -2.81 25.69
N ASP A 340 -8.73 -1.99 26.71
CA ASP A 340 -10.09 -1.63 27.10
C ASP A 340 -10.66 -0.59 26.11
N VAL A 341 -11.37 -1.08 25.10
CA VAL A 341 -12.02 -0.24 24.08
C VAL A 341 -13.09 0.69 24.66
N ASP A 342 -13.68 0.36 25.81
CA ASP A 342 -14.68 1.23 26.45
C ASP A 342 -14.04 2.49 27.03
N LEU A 343 -12.78 2.40 27.46
CA LEU A 343 -12.01 3.55 27.90
C LEU A 343 -11.74 4.52 26.75
N LEU A 344 -11.52 4.02 25.52
CA LEU A 344 -11.25 4.85 24.35
C LEU A 344 -12.39 5.82 24.03
N TYR A 345 -13.63 5.39 24.24
CA TYR A 345 -14.82 6.24 24.08
C TYR A 345 -14.91 7.38 25.11
N ARG A 346 -14.13 7.33 26.19
CA ARG A 346 -14.11 8.33 27.26
C ARG A 346 -12.87 9.24 27.20
N THR A 347 -12.00 9.06 26.21
CA THR A 347 -10.70 9.75 26.11
C THR A 347 -10.79 11.24 25.80
N GLY A 348 -11.81 11.65 25.02
CA GLY A 348 -11.96 13.05 24.61
C GLY A 348 -12.73 13.91 25.58
N LYS A 349 -12.42 15.21 25.58
CA LYS A 349 -13.06 16.24 26.41
C LYS A 349 -13.92 17.17 25.54
N ASP A 350 -14.83 17.92 26.18
CA ASP A 350 -15.56 18.98 25.48
C ASP A 350 -14.58 20.03 24.92
N LYS A 351 -14.84 20.51 23.70
CA LYS A 351 -14.01 21.46 22.92
C LYS A 351 -12.66 20.92 22.46
N GLU A 352 -12.43 19.62 22.56
CA GLU A 352 -11.24 18.97 22.02
C GLU A 352 -11.39 18.73 20.52
N SER A 353 -10.29 18.83 19.78
CA SER A 353 -10.29 18.51 18.35
C SER A 353 -10.21 17.00 18.11
N THR A 354 -10.77 16.51 17.00
CA THR A 354 -10.66 15.09 16.65
C THR A 354 -9.21 14.68 16.39
N MET A 355 -8.34 15.61 15.98
CA MET A 355 -6.89 15.38 15.89
C MET A 355 -6.25 15.12 17.27
N GLU A 356 -6.57 15.93 18.29
CA GLU A 356 -6.04 15.72 19.64
C GLU A 356 -6.56 14.42 20.26
N THR A 357 -7.84 14.12 20.07
CA THR A 357 -8.42 12.85 20.53
C THR A 357 -7.78 11.66 19.81
N SER A 358 -7.58 11.76 18.50
CA SER A 358 -6.88 10.74 17.70
C SER A 358 -5.47 10.49 18.21
N ARG A 359 -4.72 11.53 18.58
CA ARG A 359 -3.39 11.38 19.18
C ARG A 359 -3.45 10.59 20.49
N LYS A 360 -4.34 10.96 21.41
CA LYS A 360 -4.46 10.27 22.71
C LYS A 360 -4.87 8.80 22.56
N ILE A 361 -5.78 8.51 21.64
CA ILE A 361 -6.20 7.13 21.35
C ILE A 361 -5.02 6.35 20.77
N PHE A 362 -4.27 6.96 19.84
CA PHE A 362 -3.09 6.34 19.26
C PHE A 362 -1.98 6.09 20.30
N ASP A 363 -1.79 7.00 21.28
CA ASP A 363 -0.87 6.78 22.40
C ASP A 363 -1.22 5.50 23.18
N VAL A 364 -2.51 5.26 23.47
CA VAL A 364 -2.98 4.02 24.12
C VAL A 364 -2.66 2.79 23.27
N PHE A 365 -2.84 2.86 21.94
CA PHE A 365 -2.50 1.75 21.05
C PHE A 365 -0.98 1.51 20.97
N ILE A 366 -0.17 2.57 20.92
CA ILE A 366 1.29 2.45 20.92
C ILE A 366 1.78 1.78 22.21
N ASP A 367 1.23 2.15 23.36
CA ASP A 367 1.63 1.57 24.65
C ASP A 367 1.20 0.10 24.78
N GLY A 368 0.07 -0.28 24.18
CA GLY A 368 -0.47 -1.64 24.24
C GLY A 368 -0.01 -2.59 23.13
N ILE A 369 0.48 -2.08 21.98
CA ILE A 369 0.72 -2.89 20.78
C ILE A 369 2.13 -2.66 20.26
N GLY A 370 3.01 -3.63 20.51
CA GLY A 370 4.40 -3.58 20.06
C GLY A 370 4.56 -3.68 18.54
N CYS A 371 3.66 -4.36 17.81
CA CYS A 371 3.80 -4.55 16.36
C CYS A 371 3.48 -3.31 15.51
N LEU A 372 3.13 -2.18 16.13
CA LEU A 372 2.82 -0.94 15.42
C LEU A 372 4.10 -0.20 15.01
N MET A 373 4.32 -0.17 13.71
CA MET A 373 5.21 0.78 13.06
C MET A 373 4.40 1.97 12.55
N PHE A 374 5.00 3.14 12.50
CA PHE A 374 4.32 4.31 12.00
C PHE A 374 5.27 5.31 11.38
N GLY A 375 4.76 6.12 10.46
CA GLY A 375 5.55 7.17 9.86
C GLY A 375 4.75 8.38 9.45
N SER A 376 5.42 9.52 9.40
CA SER A 376 4.83 10.80 9.01
C SER A 376 5.57 11.38 7.82
N ALA A 377 4.81 11.80 6.81
CA ALA A 377 5.32 12.65 5.75
C ALA A 377 5.01 14.09 6.16
N GLU A 378 6.01 14.78 6.70
CA GLU A 378 5.92 16.10 7.38
C GLU A 378 5.38 16.08 8.81
N ASP A 379 5.43 17.25 9.47
CA ASP A 379 4.83 17.44 10.79
C ASP A 379 3.32 17.67 10.65
N THR A 380 2.55 16.70 11.15
CA THR A 380 1.08 16.71 11.13
C THR A 380 0.49 17.22 12.45
N GLY A 381 1.29 17.30 13.52
CA GLY A 381 0.84 17.48 14.90
C GLY A 381 0.37 16.21 15.60
N LEU A 382 0.34 15.07 14.88
CA LEU A 382 0.02 13.73 15.42
C LEU A 382 1.28 12.94 15.82
N GLU A 383 2.46 13.53 15.65
CA GLU A 383 3.73 12.90 16.02
C GLU A 383 3.78 12.62 17.53
N VAL A 384 3.89 11.34 17.90
CA VAL A 384 3.96 10.89 19.30
C VAL A 384 5.39 11.03 19.83
N ARG A 385 5.54 11.36 21.12
CA ARG A 385 6.84 11.29 21.81
C ARG A 385 7.21 9.81 21.98
N GLU A 386 8.31 9.36 21.37
CA GLU A 386 8.86 8.04 21.68
C GLU A 386 9.24 7.99 23.17
N THR A 387 8.44 7.29 23.96
CA THR A 387 8.74 6.95 25.35
C THR A 387 9.34 5.55 25.40
N GLY A 388 10.65 5.47 25.63
CA GLY A 388 11.29 4.25 26.14
C GLY A 388 11.73 3.20 25.12
N THR A 389 12.61 2.32 25.60
CA THR A 389 13.63 1.51 24.93
C THR A 389 13.16 0.40 23.97
N SER A 390 13.82 0.35 22.80
CA SER A 390 14.03 -0.75 21.81
C SER A 390 13.32 -0.54 20.47
N GLY A 391 14.08 -0.06 19.48
CA GLY A 391 13.63 0.17 18.09
C GLY A 391 12.87 1.50 17.90
N LYS A 392 13.23 2.29 16.88
CA LYS A 392 12.45 3.48 16.52
C LYS A 392 11.20 3.05 15.76
N ARG A 393 10.05 3.05 16.43
CA ARG A 393 8.74 2.75 15.83
C ARG A 393 8.28 3.86 14.90
N MET A 394 8.75 5.10 15.16
CA MET A 394 8.41 6.27 14.35
C MET A 394 9.43 6.51 13.22
N LEU A 395 8.94 6.57 11.99
CA LEU A 395 9.68 6.98 10.80
C LEU A 395 9.28 8.40 10.40
N ARG A 396 10.21 9.35 10.54
CA ARG A 396 10.05 10.71 10.00
C ARG A 396 10.59 10.75 8.57
N LEU A 397 9.71 10.75 7.59
CA LEU A 397 10.08 10.67 6.17
C LEU A 397 10.45 12.04 5.58
N GLY A 398 10.08 13.14 6.26
CA GLY A 398 10.11 14.48 5.69
C GLY A 398 9.00 14.66 4.65
N CYS A 399 9.13 15.62 3.73
CA CYS A 399 8.14 15.89 2.68
C CYS A 399 8.19 14.83 1.55
N ARG A 400 7.94 13.55 1.89
CA ARG A 400 8.02 12.38 1.01
C ARG A 400 6.76 11.52 1.11
N ALA A 401 5.63 12.10 0.75
CA ALA A 401 4.34 11.46 0.92
C ALA A 401 4.08 10.34 -0.08
N ASN A 402 4.63 10.41 -1.30
CA ASN A 402 4.47 9.33 -2.26
C ASN A 402 5.09 8.03 -1.72
N ALA A 403 6.29 8.13 -1.13
CA ALA A 403 6.97 7.00 -0.51
C ALA A 403 6.28 6.48 0.76
N LEU A 404 5.61 7.35 1.55
CA LEU A 404 4.98 6.95 2.81
C LEU A 404 3.98 5.80 2.62
N GLY A 405 3.10 5.90 1.61
CA GLY A 405 2.10 4.88 1.36
C GLY A 405 2.70 3.56 0.83
N GLY A 406 3.71 3.64 -0.05
CA GLY A 406 4.38 2.43 -0.56
C GLY A 406 5.20 1.72 0.52
N ILE A 407 5.86 2.49 1.40
CA ILE A 407 6.55 1.93 2.58
C ILE A 407 5.56 1.24 3.52
N ALA A 408 4.38 1.85 3.76
CA ALA A 408 3.33 1.23 4.57
C ALA A 408 2.87 -0.11 3.97
N ASN A 409 2.60 -0.13 2.66
CA ASN A 409 2.25 -1.34 1.93
C ASN A 409 3.32 -2.44 2.08
N GLY A 410 4.59 -2.08 1.86
CA GLY A 410 5.72 -2.97 2.04
C GLY A 410 5.82 -3.58 3.44
N ALA A 411 5.70 -2.73 4.47
CA ALA A 411 5.77 -3.17 5.86
C ALA A 411 4.63 -4.13 6.21
N ALA A 412 3.40 -3.81 5.83
CA ALA A 412 2.25 -4.71 6.04
C ALA A 412 2.41 -6.04 5.28
N MET A 413 2.95 -6.02 4.05
CA MET A 413 3.18 -7.24 3.26
C MET A 413 4.29 -8.14 3.81
N HIS A 414 5.27 -7.58 4.51
CA HIS A 414 6.30 -8.37 5.17
C HIS A 414 5.70 -9.36 6.19
N GLY A 415 4.63 -8.96 6.88
CA GLY A 415 4.04 -9.66 8.01
C GLY A 415 4.76 -9.35 9.33
N GLY A 416 4.08 -9.60 10.45
CA GLY A 416 4.62 -9.37 11.80
C GLY A 416 4.57 -7.91 12.26
N VAL A 417 4.21 -6.97 11.40
CA VAL A 417 4.02 -5.56 11.76
C VAL A 417 2.76 -5.00 11.12
N ARG A 418 2.22 -3.96 11.73
CA ARG A 418 1.14 -3.15 11.16
C ARG A 418 1.61 -1.71 11.04
N TYR A 419 1.18 -1.02 9.98
CA TYR A 419 1.66 0.33 9.69
C TYR A 419 0.57 1.40 9.82
N VAL A 420 0.92 2.50 10.50
CA VAL A 420 0.10 3.72 10.57
C VAL A 420 0.81 4.89 9.90
N SER A 421 0.17 5.48 8.90
CA SER A 421 0.69 6.61 8.14
C SER A 421 0.02 7.91 8.55
N PHE A 422 0.81 8.91 8.93
CA PHE A 422 0.35 10.26 9.23
C PHE A 422 0.69 11.21 8.07
N ALA A 423 -0.31 11.95 7.59
CA ALA A 423 -0.14 13.00 6.60
C ALA A 423 -1.20 14.09 6.76
N ARG A 424 -1.05 15.21 6.04
CA ARG A 424 -2.15 16.17 5.88
C ARG A 424 -3.11 15.72 4.77
N SER A 425 -4.37 16.12 4.83
CA SER A 425 -5.37 15.80 3.79
C SER A 425 -4.97 16.35 2.42
N SER A 426 -4.34 17.54 2.36
CA SER A 426 -3.74 18.10 1.13
C SER A 426 -2.62 17.24 0.55
N THR A 427 -1.96 16.46 1.39
CA THR A 427 -0.89 15.54 1.01
C THR A 427 -1.46 14.15 0.66
N GLY A 428 -2.73 13.90 1.00
CA GLY A 428 -3.46 12.66 0.70
C GLY A 428 -3.52 12.31 -0.79
N TYR A 429 -3.48 13.30 -1.69
CA TYR A 429 -3.43 13.07 -3.14
C TYR A 429 -2.20 12.26 -3.56
N ALA A 430 -1.04 12.49 -2.92
CA ALA A 430 0.19 11.73 -3.17
C ALA A 430 0.09 10.28 -2.66
N LEU A 431 -0.82 10.00 -1.72
CA LEU A 431 -1.03 8.67 -1.15
C LEU A 431 -2.06 7.84 -1.93
N LEU A 432 -2.89 8.45 -2.78
CA LEU A 432 -3.96 7.76 -3.52
C LEU A 432 -3.47 6.53 -4.30
N PRO A 433 -2.34 6.57 -5.04
CA PRO A 433 -1.86 5.40 -5.77
C PRO A 433 -1.54 4.24 -4.82
N SER A 434 -0.88 4.53 -3.70
CA SER A 434 -0.53 3.58 -2.66
C SER A 434 -1.74 3.06 -1.88
N MET A 435 -2.73 3.91 -1.58
CA MET A 435 -3.99 3.52 -0.94
C MET A 435 -4.81 2.58 -1.83
N LYS A 436 -4.86 2.84 -3.14
CA LYS A 436 -5.48 1.94 -4.12
C LYS A 436 -4.79 0.57 -4.11
N LEU A 437 -3.47 0.54 -4.18
CA LEU A 437 -2.71 -0.71 -4.11
C LEU A 437 -2.89 -1.42 -2.76
N SER A 438 -2.95 -0.69 -1.66
CA SER A 438 -3.25 -1.23 -0.32
C SER A 438 -4.62 -1.94 -0.31
N ALA A 439 -5.63 -1.35 -0.95
CA ALA A 439 -6.96 -1.94 -1.04
C ALA A 439 -6.99 -3.16 -1.97
N MET A 440 -6.35 -3.09 -3.14
CA MET A 440 -6.23 -4.23 -4.06
C MET A 440 -5.52 -5.42 -3.43
N MET A 441 -4.46 -5.18 -2.66
CA MET A 441 -3.70 -6.21 -1.95
C MET A 441 -4.34 -6.63 -0.62
N ASN A 442 -5.47 -6.02 -0.27
CA ASN A 442 -6.23 -6.24 0.95
C ASN A 442 -5.36 -6.10 2.23
N LEU A 443 -4.56 -5.03 2.31
CA LEU A 443 -3.70 -4.72 3.45
C LEU A 443 -4.44 -3.87 4.49
N ASP A 444 -4.13 -4.07 5.77
CA ASP A 444 -4.78 -3.46 6.94
C ASP A 444 -4.17 -2.12 7.37
N ASN A 445 -3.51 -1.42 6.44
CA ASN A 445 -2.88 -0.12 6.68
C ASN A 445 -3.88 0.92 7.19
N ILE A 446 -3.43 1.76 8.12
CA ILE A 446 -4.21 2.89 8.64
C ILE A 446 -3.57 4.18 8.18
N PHE A 447 -4.32 5.05 7.51
CA PHE A 447 -3.90 6.37 7.08
C PHE A 447 -4.66 7.42 7.89
N VAL A 448 -3.96 8.24 8.66
CA VAL A 448 -4.56 9.32 9.44
C VAL A 448 -4.22 10.64 8.77
N LEU A 449 -5.25 11.34 8.28
CA LEU A 449 -5.12 12.58 7.53
C LEU A 449 -5.62 13.75 8.37
N THR A 450 -4.75 14.71 8.69
CA THR A 450 -5.15 15.93 9.41
C THR A 450 -5.70 16.98 8.45
N ASP A 451 -6.25 18.07 8.99
CA ASP A 451 -6.75 19.21 8.19
C ASP A 451 -7.88 18.78 7.23
N ASP A 452 -8.90 18.10 7.78
CA ASP A 452 -9.95 17.38 7.05
C ASP A 452 -10.84 18.23 6.13
N SER A 453 -10.83 19.57 6.25
CA SER A 453 -11.70 20.47 5.47
C SER A 453 -11.32 21.96 5.61
N LEU A 454 -12.30 22.85 5.84
CA LEU A 454 -12.13 24.27 6.13
C LEU A 454 -11.39 24.54 7.45
N SER A 455 -11.14 23.51 8.26
CA SER A 455 -10.39 23.58 9.51
C SER A 455 -8.98 24.14 9.37
N ILE A 456 -8.42 24.11 8.17
CA ILE A 456 -7.08 24.64 7.90
C ILE A 456 -7.02 26.18 7.88
N GLY A 457 -8.16 26.85 7.70
CA GLY A 457 -8.31 28.30 7.82
C GLY A 457 -7.36 29.11 6.93
N GLU A 458 -6.45 29.82 7.58
CA GLU A 458 -5.57 30.86 7.03
C GLU A 458 -4.48 30.34 6.08
N ARG A 459 -4.31 29.01 5.95
CA ARG A 459 -3.37 28.43 4.98
C ARG A 459 -3.84 28.51 3.52
N GLY A 460 -5.09 28.96 3.30
CA GLY A 460 -5.63 29.18 1.97
C GLY A 460 -6.08 27.89 1.26
N PRO A 461 -6.62 28.01 0.04
CA PRO A 461 -7.29 26.93 -0.66
C PRO A 461 -6.38 25.77 -1.08
N ALA A 462 -5.10 26.01 -1.36
CA ALA A 462 -4.16 24.95 -1.77
C ALA A 462 -3.91 23.88 -0.69
N GLY A 463 -4.15 24.20 0.59
CA GLY A 463 -4.06 23.24 1.69
C GLY A 463 -5.41 22.60 2.05
N ARG A 464 -6.51 22.98 1.41
CA ARG A 464 -7.85 22.44 1.67
C ARG A 464 -8.08 21.25 0.75
N ALA A 465 -8.72 20.23 1.29
CA ALA A 465 -9.04 19.02 0.53
C ALA A 465 -10.54 18.75 0.69
N LEU A 466 -11.35 19.42 -0.14
CA LEU A 466 -12.83 19.36 -0.06
C LEU A 466 -13.38 18.10 -0.74
N GLU A 467 -12.72 17.66 -1.79
CA GLU A 467 -13.10 16.56 -2.67
C GLU A 467 -12.33 15.27 -2.38
N ILE A 468 -11.21 15.34 -1.65
CA ILE A 468 -10.34 14.17 -1.40
C ILE A 468 -11.09 13.03 -0.70
N GLN A 469 -12.02 13.35 0.20
CA GLN A 469 -12.83 12.35 0.89
C GLN A 469 -13.64 11.52 -0.11
N GLU A 470 -14.26 12.17 -1.10
CA GLU A 470 -15.02 11.50 -2.15
C GLU A 470 -14.11 10.67 -3.07
N ILE A 471 -12.96 11.23 -3.46
CA ILE A 471 -11.97 10.52 -4.28
C ILE A 471 -11.53 9.22 -3.59
N MET A 472 -11.26 9.29 -2.28
CA MET A 472 -10.89 8.11 -1.49
C MET A 472 -12.07 7.12 -1.35
N GLU A 473 -13.28 7.61 -1.06
CA GLU A 473 -14.48 6.75 -0.98
C GLU A 473 -14.79 6.03 -2.31
N ALA A 474 -14.36 6.58 -3.45
CA ALA A 474 -14.50 5.92 -4.75
C ALA A 474 -13.59 4.68 -4.92
N ILE A 475 -12.47 4.58 -4.19
CA ILE A 475 -11.53 3.45 -4.28
C ILE A 475 -12.17 2.20 -3.65
N PRO A 476 -12.43 1.10 -4.39
CA PRO A 476 -13.02 -0.11 -3.81
C PRO A 476 -12.16 -0.69 -2.68
N GLY A 477 -12.80 -1.16 -1.60
CA GLY A 477 -12.10 -1.76 -0.45
C GLY A 477 -11.45 -0.76 0.52
N LEU A 478 -11.41 0.54 0.19
CA LEU A 478 -10.94 1.60 1.11
C LEU A 478 -12.09 2.05 2.02
N THR A 479 -11.88 1.98 3.33
CA THR A 479 -12.82 2.54 4.32
C THR A 479 -12.36 3.95 4.70
N VAL A 480 -13.26 4.94 4.67
CA VAL A 480 -12.93 6.33 5.04
C VAL A 480 -13.84 6.75 6.18
N PHE A 481 -13.25 7.27 7.24
CA PHE A 481 -13.91 7.89 8.39
C PHE A 481 -13.60 9.38 8.43
N ARG A 482 -14.63 10.21 8.63
CA ARG A 482 -14.50 11.63 9.00
C ARG A 482 -15.31 11.90 10.27
N PRO A 483 -14.78 11.54 11.46
CA PRO A 483 -15.49 11.68 12.73
C PRO A 483 -15.72 13.15 13.11
N GLY A 484 -16.87 13.42 13.73
CA GLY A 484 -17.26 14.75 14.17
C GLY A 484 -16.90 15.14 15.60
N ASP A 485 -16.63 14.15 16.45
CA ASP A 485 -16.20 14.36 17.83
C ASP A 485 -15.31 13.21 18.33
N ALA A 486 -15.02 13.24 19.64
CA ALA A 486 -14.19 12.23 20.28
C ALA A 486 -14.78 10.82 20.26
N VAL A 487 -16.11 10.68 20.38
CA VAL A 487 -16.78 9.38 20.43
C VAL A 487 -16.72 8.72 19.06
N GLU A 488 -16.99 9.48 18.00
CA GLU A 488 -16.84 8.98 16.62
C GLU A 488 -15.38 8.71 16.27
N THR A 489 -14.44 9.51 16.80
CA THR A 489 -13.00 9.27 16.61
C THR A 489 -12.56 7.95 17.23
N ALA A 490 -13.07 7.62 18.43
CA ALA A 490 -12.84 6.32 19.06
C ALA A 490 -13.41 5.17 18.23
N ALA A 491 -14.65 5.29 17.73
CA ALA A 491 -15.25 4.30 16.85
C ALA A 491 -14.43 4.07 15.57
N ALA A 492 -13.92 5.14 14.94
CA ALA A 492 -13.10 5.05 13.74
C ALA A 492 -11.80 4.26 14.00
N TRP A 493 -11.12 4.56 15.10
CA TRP A 493 -9.87 3.88 15.48
C TRP A 493 -10.08 2.43 15.88
N ILE A 494 -11.10 2.14 16.70
CA ILE A 494 -11.45 0.77 17.07
C ILE A 494 -11.73 -0.03 15.80
N LYS A 495 -12.56 0.51 14.90
CA LYS A 495 -12.90 -0.18 13.65
C LYS A 495 -11.70 -0.38 12.74
N ALA A 496 -10.83 0.61 12.63
CA ALA A 496 -9.58 0.50 11.88
C ALA A 496 -8.73 -0.63 12.45
N MET A 497 -8.51 -0.65 13.77
CA MET A 497 -7.67 -1.62 14.45
C MET A 497 -8.24 -3.05 14.40
N GLU A 498 -9.56 -3.23 14.48
CA GLU A 498 -10.22 -4.53 14.32
C GLU A 498 -10.20 -5.08 12.90
N SER A 499 -10.06 -4.21 11.90
CA SER A 499 -10.03 -4.64 10.50
C SER A 499 -8.77 -5.42 10.18
N ASP A 500 -8.94 -6.65 9.69
CA ASP A 500 -7.91 -7.52 9.11
C ASP A 500 -7.87 -7.44 7.57
N LYS A 501 -8.79 -6.66 6.98
CA LYS A 501 -9.01 -6.61 5.53
C LYS A 501 -9.26 -5.18 5.06
N GLY A 502 -8.40 -4.73 4.15
CA GLY A 502 -8.53 -3.47 3.47
C GLY A 502 -8.09 -2.27 4.34
N PRO A 503 -7.56 -1.22 3.69
CA PRO A 503 -7.05 -0.05 4.39
C PRO A 503 -8.17 0.82 4.96
N THR A 504 -7.84 1.54 6.02
CA THR A 504 -8.72 2.55 6.63
C THR A 504 -8.08 3.92 6.60
N VAL A 505 -8.84 4.95 6.21
CA VAL A 505 -8.47 6.36 6.33
C VAL A 505 -9.28 7.00 7.45
N ILE A 506 -8.62 7.73 8.35
CA ILE A 506 -9.26 8.52 9.40
C ILE A 506 -8.89 9.98 9.17
N MET A 507 -9.86 10.79 8.74
CA MET A 507 -9.70 12.22 8.50
C MET A 507 -10.06 13.00 9.77
N VAL A 508 -9.10 13.72 10.34
CA VAL A 508 -9.24 14.41 11.63
C VAL A 508 -9.06 15.91 11.50
N SER A 509 -9.86 16.65 12.25
CA SER A 509 -9.92 18.11 12.24
C SER A 509 -9.04 18.71 13.32
N ARG A 510 -8.50 19.91 13.03
CA ARG A 510 -7.82 20.76 14.03
C ARG A 510 -8.76 21.62 14.85
N ILE A 511 -10.02 21.74 14.42
CA ILE A 511 -11.01 22.54 15.13
C ILE A 511 -11.43 21.79 16.40
N GLY A 512 -11.27 22.44 17.54
CA GLY A 512 -11.90 21.98 18.77
C GLY A 512 -13.43 22.03 18.65
N ALA A 513 -14.09 20.91 18.82
CA ALA A 513 -15.54 20.79 18.71
C ALA A 513 -16.14 20.31 20.03
N SER A 514 -17.37 20.73 20.31
CA SER A 514 -18.10 20.17 21.45
C SER A 514 -18.50 18.72 21.17
N LEU A 515 -18.56 17.92 22.23
CA LEU A 515 -19.12 16.57 22.13
C LEU A 515 -20.54 16.63 21.57
N LEU A 516 -20.81 15.84 20.54
CA LEU A 516 -22.10 15.84 19.88
C LEU A 516 -23.12 15.16 20.78
N LYS A 517 -24.17 15.86 21.18
CA LYS A 517 -25.23 15.25 21.98
C LYS A 517 -25.89 14.14 21.16
N GLY A 518 -25.74 12.90 21.60
CA GLY A 518 -26.25 11.71 20.93
C GLY A 518 -25.19 10.92 20.16
N SER A 519 -23.92 11.37 20.13
CA SER A 519 -22.86 10.53 19.58
C SER A 519 -22.70 9.26 20.38
N SER A 520 -22.41 8.16 19.68
CA SER A 520 -22.41 6.84 20.28
C SER A 520 -21.51 5.86 19.51
N LYS A 521 -21.36 4.66 20.06
CA LYS A 521 -20.65 3.55 19.40
C LYS A 521 -21.26 3.14 18.07
N GLU A 522 -22.51 3.53 17.78
CA GLU A 522 -23.14 3.24 16.49
C GLU A 522 -22.41 3.88 15.29
N ALA A 523 -21.49 4.82 15.53
CA ALA A 523 -20.55 5.30 14.52
C ALA A 523 -19.70 4.17 13.87
N GLU A 524 -19.49 3.04 14.58
CA GLU A 524 -18.88 1.83 14.00
C GLU A 524 -19.72 1.20 12.89
N LYS A 525 -21.00 1.53 12.78
CA LYS A 525 -21.88 1.13 11.66
C LYS A 525 -21.79 2.11 10.48
N GLY A 526 -20.89 3.08 10.53
CA GLY A 526 -20.65 4.10 9.49
C GLY A 526 -21.69 5.22 9.42
N GLY A 527 -22.91 5.00 9.91
CA GLY A 527 -23.93 6.04 10.02
C GLY A 527 -25.06 5.65 10.96
N TYR A 528 -25.60 6.62 11.68
CA TYR A 528 -26.58 6.42 12.75
C TYR A 528 -27.40 7.69 13.02
N ILE A 529 -28.49 7.54 13.81
CA ILE A 529 -29.35 8.66 14.20
C ILE A 529 -28.66 9.43 15.33
N LEU A 530 -28.15 10.61 15.03
CA LEU A 530 -27.52 11.49 16.02
C LEU A 530 -28.56 12.22 16.88
N ALA A 531 -29.65 12.67 16.27
CA ALA A 531 -30.80 13.22 16.98
C ALA A 531 -32.10 12.74 16.34
N LYS A 532 -32.89 12.02 17.13
CA LYS A 532 -34.20 11.51 16.71
C LYS A 532 -35.25 12.63 16.75
N GLU A 533 -36.17 12.58 15.81
CA GLU A 533 -37.39 13.36 15.79
C GLU A 533 -38.31 13.03 16.97
N SER A 534 -39.23 13.93 17.29
CA SER A 534 -40.18 13.79 18.41
C SER A 534 -41.47 13.06 18.03
N SER A 535 -41.87 13.17 16.76
CA SER A 535 -43.05 12.50 16.20
C SER A 535 -42.72 11.09 15.68
N LYS A 536 -43.70 10.42 15.05
CA LYS A 536 -43.47 9.13 14.39
C LYS A 536 -42.75 9.24 13.05
N LYS A 537 -42.74 10.42 12.41
CA LYS A 537 -42.17 10.65 11.08
C LYS A 537 -41.62 12.08 11.00
N PRO A 538 -40.31 12.28 10.72
CA PRO A 538 -39.75 13.63 10.62
C PRO A 538 -40.23 14.35 9.36
N ASP A 539 -40.29 15.67 9.42
CA ASP A 539 -40.58 16.55 8.27
C ASP A 539 -39.44 16.50 7.24
N LEU A 540 -38.20 16.39 7.72
CA LEU A 540 -37.01 16.16 6.90
C LEU A 540 -35.91 15.40 7.66
N VAL A 541 -35.00 14.81 6.89
CA VAL A 541 -33.76 14.20 7.42
C VAL A 541 -32.58 15.04 6.97
N ILE A 542 -31.77 15.51 7.94
CA ILE A 542 -30.51 16.20 7.66
C ILE A 542 -29.35 15.26 8.00
N ALA A 543 -28.46 15.02 7.04
CA ALA A 543 -27.24 14.24 7.24
C ALA A 543 -25.99 15.14 7.25
N SER A 544 -24.97 14.73 7.99
CA SER A 544 -23.68 15.40 8.04
C SER A 544 -22.57 14.41 8.42
N THR A 545 -21.34 14.87 8.37
CA THR A 545 -20.13 14.18 8.82
C THR A 545 -19.22 15.22 9.46
N GLY A 546 -18.21 14.79 10.22
CA GLY A 546 -17.24 15.74 10.77
C GLY A 546 -17.87 16.72 11.76
N PHE A 547 -17.15 17.79 12.07
CA PHE A 547 -17.60 18.78 13.06
C PHE A 547 -18.87 19.54 12.61
N GLU A 548 -19.19 19.50 11.31
CA GLU A 548 -20.42 20.05 10.73
C GLU A 548 -21.68 19.40 11.30
N ALA A 549 -21.61 18.17 11.82
CA ALA A 549 -22.70 17.56 12.56
C ALA A 549 -23.14 18.43 13.77
N GLY A 550 -22.19 19.12 14.41
CA GLY A 550 -22.49 20.08 15.48
C GLY A 550 -23.20 21.34 14.98
N ILE A 551 -22.92 21.78 13.74
CA ILE A 551 -23.62 22.90 13.08
C ILE A 551 -25.07 22.48 12.77
N VAL A 552 -25.26 21.27 12.27
CA VAL A 552 -26.60 20.70 11.99
C VAL A 552 -27.42 20.54 13.27
N LEU A 553 -26.82 20.10 14.39
CA LEU A 553 -27.53 20.02 15.67
C LEU A 553 -27.99 21.40 16.17
N LYS A 554 -27.23 22.47 15.91
CA LYS A 554 -27.65 23.85 16.22
C LYS A 554 -28.76 24.31 15.27
N ALA A 555 -28.65 24.03 13.97
CA ALA A 555 -29.69 24.33 12.99
C ALA A 555 -31.02 23.62 13.33
N ARG A 556 -30.96 22.37 13.81
CA ARG A 556 -32.12 21.61 14.29
C ARG A 556 -32.88 22.36 15.39
N LYS A 557 -32.19 23.04 16.32
CA LYS A 557 -32.86 23.82 17.38
C LYS A 557 -33.69 24.96 16.79
N ILE A 558 -33.11 25.70 15.83
CA ILE A 558 -33.80 26.78 15.10
C ILE A 558 -35.03 26.24 14.33
N LEU A 559 -34.91 25.06 13.72
CA LEU A 559 -36.01 24.43 12.99
C LEU A 559 -37.15 23.99 13.93
N ILE A 560 -36.83 23.46 15.10
CA ILE A 560 -37.82 23.11 16.14
C ILE A 560 -38.56 24.35 16.64
N GLU A 561 -37.86 25.46 16.88
CA GLU A 561 -38.48 26.75 17.25
C GLU A 561 -39.44 27.28 16.18
N LYS A 562 -39.24 26.87 14.93
CA LYS A 562 -40.12 27.17 13.79
C LYS A 562 -41.19 26.10 13.54
N GLY A 563 -41.35 25.16 14.47
CA GLY A 563 -42.40 24.13 14.43
C GLY A 563 -42.09 22.92 13.55
N MET A 564 -40.84 22.73 13.12
CA MET A 564 -40.44 21.59 12.28
C MET A 564 -39.81 20.48 13.12
N ASP A 565 -40.17 19.23 12.82
CA ASP A 565 -39.62 18.04 13.49
C ASP A 565 -38.57 17.37 12.60
N VAL A 566 -37.31 17.42 13.04
CA VAL A 566 -36.15 17.11 12.19
C VAL A 566 -35.32 15.99 12.80
N ARG A 567 -35.03 14.98 11.96
CA ARG A 567 -34.03 13.96 12.26
C ARG A 567 -32.66 14.39 11.78
N VAL A 568 -31.65 14.20 12.63
CA VAL A 568 -30.24 14.40 12.27
C VAL A 568 -29.53 13.06 12.24
N VAL A 569 -28.83 12.78 11.15
CA VAL A 569 -28.04 11.57 10.93
C VAL A 569 -26.57 11.95 10.82
N SER A 570 -25.72 11.27 11.59
CA SER A 570 -24.27 11.35 11.39
C SER A 570 -23.84 10.20 10.48
N ILE A 571 -23.04 10.47 9.45
CA ILE A 571 -22.49 9.47 8.51
C ILE A 571 -20.96 9.62 8.44
N PRO A 572 -20.23 9.29 9.52
CA PRO A 572 -18.77 9.39 9.54
C PRO A 572 -18.11 8.49 8.49
N SER A 573 -18.74 7.39 8.07
CA SER A 573 -18.24 6.53 7.00
C SER A 573 -19.35 6.03 6.08
N LYS A 574 -19.42 6.62 4.87
CA LYS A 574 -20.45 6.29 3.87
C LYS A 574 -20.40 4.83 3.44
N ARG A 575 -19.22 4.31 3.07
CA ARG A 575 -19.11 2.94 2.57
C ARG A 575 -19.52 1.93 3.66
N LEU A 576 -19.04 2.12 4.89
CA LEU A 576 -19.39 1.24 6.01
C LEU A 576 -20.88 1.30 6.36
N PHE A 577 -21.52 2.46 6.21
CA PHE A 577 -22.97 2.59 6.37
C PHE A 577 -23.73 1.83 5.29
N LEU A 578 -23.29 1.91 4.04
CA LEU A 578 -23.94 1.26 2.91
C LEU A 578 -23.74 -0.26 2.86
N THR A 579 -22.84 -0.83 3.66
CA THR A 579 -22.71 -2.29 3.84
C THR A 579 -23.62 -2.86 4.94
N GLN A 580 -24.29 -2.00 5.72
CA GLN A 580 -25.23 -2.46 6.74
C GLN A 580 -26.48 -3.08 6.10
N SER A 581 -27.30 -3.76 6.91
CA SER A 581 -28.56 -4.32 6.40
C SER A 581 -29.48 -3.22 5.88
N LYS A 582 -30.28 -3.56 4.86
CA LYS A 582 -31.25 -2.62 4.29
C LYS A 582 -32.22 -2.11 5.35
N GLU A 583 -32.61 -2.97 6.29
CA GLU A 583 -33.49 -2.63 7.41
C GLU A 583 -32.85 -1.56 8.30
N TYR A 584 -31.56 -1.68 8.60
CA TYR A 584 -30.83 -0.68 9.39
C TYR A 584 -30.73 0.65 8.65
N ILE A 585 -30.29 0.62 7.38
CA ILE A 585 -30.18 1.83 6.56
C ILE A 585 -31.53 2.54 6.45
N ASP A 586 -32.60 1.80 6.16
CA ASP A 586 -33.96 2.33 6.04
C ASP A 586 -34.45 2.92 7.37
N SER A 587 -34.08 2.30 8.50
CA SER A 587 -34.42 2.77 9.84
C SER A 587 -33.73 4.08 10.19
N VAL A 588 -32.46 4.25 9.80
CA VAL A 588 -31.66 5.45 10.06
C VAL A 588 -32.11 6.60 9.17
N LEU A 589 -32.28 6.34 7.87
CA LEU A 589 -32.61 7.37 6.87
C LEU A 589 -34.11 7.72 6.79
N ALA A 590 -34.96 7.07 7.60
CA ALA A 590 -36.42 7.19 7.52
C ALA A 590 -36.90 7.08 6.06
N LYS A 591 -36.81 5.90 5.45
CA LYS A 591 -36.96 5.66 3.99
C LYS A 591 -38.11 6.37 3.27
N ASP A 592 -39.23 6.60 3.97
CA ASP A 592 -40.44 7.25 3.46
C ASP A 592 -40.24 8.76 3.25
N ILE A 593 -39.26 9.36 3.92
CA ILE A 593 -38.99 10.80 3.89
C ILE A 593 -38.04 11.11 2.73
N LYS A 594 -38.58 11.82 1.73
CA LYS A 594 -37.85 12.23 0.52
C LYS A 594 -37.24 13.62 0.62
N LYS A 595 -37.64 14.43 1.61
CA LYS A 595 -37.03 15.72 1.92
C LYS A 595 -35.75 15.46 2.71
N ARG A 596 -34.63 15.44 1.99
CA ARG A 596 -33.32 15.08 2.52
C ARG A 596 -32.34 16.20 2.26
N MET A 597 -31.57 16.57 3.27
CA MET A 597 -30.56 17.60 3.14
C MET A 597 -29.23 17.10 3.70
N ALA A 598 -28.13 17.42 3.06
CA ALA A 598 -26.80 17.16 3.59
C ALA A 598 -26.07 18.49 3.82
N ALA A 599 -25.30 18.60 4.90
CA ALA A 599 -24.49 19.77 5.22
C ALA A 599 -23.08 19.31 5.59
N GLU A 600 -22.09 19.66 4.76
CA GLU A 600 -20.70 19.24 4.91
C GLU A 600 -19.82 20.22 4.13
N ALA A 601 -18.65 20.60 4.66
CA ALA A 601 -17.63 21.22 3.84
C ALA A 601 -16.99 20.15 2.94
N GLY A 602 -17.41 20.12 1.68
CA GLY A 602 -16.99 19.12 0.70
C GLY A 602 -17.82 19.22 -0.59
N SER A 603 -17.68 18.23 -1.47
CA SER A 603 -18.50 18.18 -2.69
C SER A 603 -19.88 17.56 -2.44
N SER A 604 -20.90 18.08 -3.13
CA SER A 604 -22.24 17.51 -3.12
C SER A 604 -22.32 16.16 -3.83
N ALA A 605 -21.35 15.83 -4.71
CA ALA A 605 -21.32 14.58 -5.47
C ALA A 605 -21.28 13.36 -4.52
N ARG A 606 -20.52 13.45 -3.41
CA ARG A 606 -20.53 12.46 -2.32
C ARG A 606 -21.92 12.11 -1.80
N TRP A 607 -22.84 13.07 -1.78
CA TRP A 607 -24.15 12.98 -1.13
C TRP A 607 -25.32 12.63 -2.06
N GLN A 608 -25.10 12.56 -3.37
CA GLN A 608 -26.19 12.38 -4.36
C GLN A 608 -27.05 11.12 -4.11
N TRP A 609 -26.42 10.03 -3.65
CA TRP A 609 -27.11 8.79 -3.25
C TRP A 609 -28.13 8.99 -2.13
N PHE A 610 -27.88 9.94 -1.23
CA PHE A 610 -28.72 10.25 -0.09
C PHE A 610 -29.77 11.31 -0.46
N LEU A 611 -29.35 12.39 -1.12
CA LEU A 611 -30.17 13.54 -1.48
C LEU A 611 -31.32 13.15 -2.43
N GLY A 612 -31.00 12.38 -3.47
CA GLY A 612 -31.94 12.10 -4.56
C GLY A 612 -32.42 13.38 -5.28
N LYS A 613 -33.44 13.25 -6.15
CA LYS A 613 -33.90 14.35 -7.02
C LYS A 613 -34.46 15.58 -6.30
N LYS A 614 -34.93 15.40 -5.06
CA LYS A 614 -35.57 16.45 -4.26
C LYS A 614 -34.68 16.92 -3.11
N GLY A 615 -33.47 16.38 -2.97
CA GLY A 615 -32.60 16.75 -1.86
C GLY A 615 -31.91 18.09 -2.09
N ARG A 616 -31.32 18.63 -1.02
CA ARG A 616 -30.53 19.86 -1.05
C ARG A 616 -29.19 19.66 -0.36
N PHE A 617 -28.13 20.25 -0.90
CA PHE A 617 -26.83 20.31 -0.25
C PHE A 617 -26.63 21.71 0.31
N ALA A 618 -26.22 21.81 1.58
CA ALA A 618 -26.04 23.05 2.30
C ALA A 618 -24.55 23.33 2.49
N CYS A 619 -23.86 23.60 1.38
CA CYS A 619 -22.51 24.18 1.31
C CYS A 619 -22.27 24.71 -0.10
N ASP A 620 -21.60 25.85 -0.23
CA ASP A 620 -21.09 26.33 -1.51
C ASP A 620 -19.81 25.55 -1.87
N GLU A 621 -19.74 25.04 -3.11
CA GLU A 621 -18.66 24.15 -3.58
C GLU A 621 -17.49 24.90 -4.23
N GLU A 622 -17.13 26.07 -3.71
CA GLU A 622 -16.04 26.90 -4.27
C GLU A 622 -14.75 26.82 -3.43
N TYR A 623 -13.61 26.87 -4.12
CA TYR A 623 -12.32 27.14 -3.48
C TYR A 623 -12.27 28.61 -3.05
N ASP A 624 -12.85 28.89 -1.89
CA ASP A 624 -12.86 30.19 -1.25
C ASP A 624 -11.44 30.79 -1.06
N GLY A 625 -11.38 32.09 -0.80
CA GLY A 625 -10.14 32.79 -0.41
C GLY A 625 -9.59 32.38 0.97
N THR A 626 -8.58 33.11 1.44
CA THR A 626 -7.95 32.88 2.75
C THR A 626 -8.70 33.58 3.89
N GLY A 627 -8.87 32.92 5.02
CA GLY A 627 -9.50 33.51 6.21
C GLY A 627 -9.61 32.54 7.38
N SER A 628 -10.04 33.03 8.55
CA SER A 628 -10.31 32.17 9.70
C SER A 628 -11.43 31.18 9.39
N THR A 629 -11.42 30.01 10.05
CA THR A 629 -12.46 28.96 9.88
C THR A 629 -13.87 29.52 10.00
N GLN A 630 -14.11 30.45 10.93
CA GLN A 630 -15.43 31.07 11.12
C GLN A 630 -15.88 31.88 9.90
N ILE A 631 -14.97 32.62 9.26
CA ILE A 631 -15.26 33.38 8.04
C ILE A 631 -15.56 32.42 6.88
N LEU A 632 -14.75 31.35 6.75
CA LEU A 632 -14.92 30.35 5.69
C LEU A 632 -16.24 29.60 5.82
N LEU A 633 -16.62 29.17 7.03
CA LEU A 633 -17.92 28.55 7.30
C LEU A 633 -19.09 29.50 6.98
N LYS A 634 -18.94 30.79 7.28
CA LYS A 634 -19.96 31.79 6.94
C LYS A 634 -20.10 31.97 5.43
N LYS A 635 -18.97 32.03 4.71
CA LYS A 635 -18.95 32.20 3.26
C LYS A 635 -19.54 31.00 2.53
N SER A 636 -19.14 29.79 2.94
CA SER A 636 -19.64 28.52 2.39
C SER A 636 -21.09 28.18 2.76
N GLY A 637 -21.78 29.04 3.52
CA GLY A 637 -23.16 28.78 3.96
C GLY A 637 -23.30 27.75 5.09
N LEU A 638 -22.20 27.30 5.69
CA LEU A 638 -22.17 26.35 6.81
C LEU A 638 -22.29 27.06 8.17
N THR A 639 -23.40 27.78 8.36
CA THR A 639 -23.81 28.29 9.69
C THR A 639 -25.14 27.69 10.12
N PRO A 640 -25.45 27.63 11.42
CA PRO A 640 -26.73 27.10 11.90
C PRO A 640 -27.94 27.79 11.24
N GLU A 641 -27.87 29.10 11.06
CA GLU A 641 -28.93 29.92 10.48
C GLU A 641 -29.11 29.61 8.99
N LYS A 642 -28.01 29.51 8.24
CA LYS A 642 -28.04 29.20 6.81
C LYS A 642 -28.52 27.78 6.55
N VAL A 643 -28.02 26.80 7.30
CA VAL A 643 -28.51 25.41 7.22
C VAL A 643 -30.00 25.33 7.53
N ALA A 644 -30.50 26.06 8.54
CA ALA A 644 -31.93 26.12 8.84
C ALA A 644 -32.74 26.82 7.72
N GLU A 645 -32.21 27.91 7.14
CA GLU A 645 -32.83 28.60 6.01
C GLU A 645 -32.99 27.66 4.80
N GLU A 646 -31.95 26.94 4.46
CA GLU A 646 -31.92 25.97 3.35
C GLU A 646 -32.88 24.80 3.59
N ALA A 647 -32.97 24.30 4.82
CA ALA A 647 -33.94 23.29 5.22
C ALA A 647 -35.39 23.78 5.06
N LEU A 648 -35.68 25.02 5.46
CA LEU A 648 -37.02 25.61 5.29
C LEU A 648 -37.37 25.81 3.81
N LYS A 649 -36.40 26.17 2.96
CA LYS A 649 -36.59 26.26 1.51
C LYS A 649 -36.94 24.90 0.91
N LEU A 650 -36.30 23.82 1.37
CA LEU A 650 -36.60 22.45 0.95
C LEU A 650 -37.99 21.96 1.38
N LEU A 651 -38.52 22.51 2.46
CA LEU A 651 -39.84 22.13 2.99
C LEU A 651 -41.01 22.77 2.25
N LYS A 652 -40.80 23.94 1.65
CA LYS A 652 -41.75 24.62 0.74
C LYS A 652 -41.86 23.87 -0.57
#